data_AF-E6SR77-F1
#
_entry.id   AF-E6SR77-F1
#
_cell.length_a   1.000
_cell.length_b   1.000
_cell.length_c   1.000
_cell.angle_alpha   90.00
_cell.angle_beta   90.00
_cell.angle_gamma   90.00
#
_symmetry.space_group_name_H-M   'P 1'
#
loop_
_entity.id
_entity.type
_entity.pdbx_description
1 polymer ?
#
loop_
_entity_poly.entity_id
_entity_poly.type
_entity_poly.pdbx_seq_one_letter_code
_entity_poly.pdbx_strand_id
1 'polypeptide(L)'
;MLKKYNIILIFMAIMSMFISCKDDSLENTDPIPDKPSVLELKRLNAFYNIEVNGDQTWSVTESPEWAGPMNDVGEAGEKVCLFVETNGKDEDRSGIMTVEYGNGKKQEFTLHQLGKINDQDNGTILSSGDLNLTSGVGYTLDVFDVSSESKYCVKPQSPINFRKLVNALQKYGEADAMADEERYFSRTEHVTGNTSSAVSNQLSINAGIEVGVSAFKLSVEGGYDKKASGDDQFSYALQEIQHTVKSRHLRPGTLRYFAENGINVFQGDFNELVQTLSDNSFSDKESLYQMLLTEYGTHVITQGSLGGELKLSMQLKVTDNTSESDIHAALNLSSKVVNVNGNFEMSNQEKAIASNTTISLKTYGGNNVYTIAPGATFQSFQKTVRDKTKMEEWVSGIRKGDNLALIDVEVIPIYDLMPTAELRNALREYMVGTYQKERYSASDKDYKGPDLYILKGFNLTENTGMECKAYIPEIDVEVIACRTIIKELSESEYSTVIYSGEKGKVGRKRGFFVGSDTRKPCKFQWKNDGTFATEVFEKLDNGVITELYVDATGNITIYPKGVTSLYREVSFSDLTIDVTNWDNPVVTQNCTLTGETTHRIVLKKGLEVSFDNLHVVGGNLVCQGDNNIILTTGSNNIIDAQWEPNYSGISPGREGTLTISGTGALTIRSEYGAGIGAGDVPECGNIVIKNGNINIWSKNGSAIGTSKSGRSCGNIDIIGGTVIAKTTFPDAAAIGTCTQMEDNKCGNVFIGRNIERLTVQKGGLALEHIGKGEVYNSCGTVTIEDPSKIIKQ
;
A
#
# COMPACT_ATOMS: atom_id res chain seq x y z
N MET A 1 67.38 10.75 -57.31
CA MET A 1 66.98 9.40 -57.78
C MET A 1 65.70 8.99 -57.06
N LEU A 2 64.67 8.56 -57.83
CA LEU A 2 63.36 7.96 -57.47
C LEU A 2 62.31 8.85 -56.75
N LYS A 3 61.32 9.42 -57.47
CA LYS A 3 59.97 8.91 -57.87
C LYS A 3 58.98 8.76 -56.69
N LYS A 4 58.08 9.75 -56.48
CA LYS A 4 56.68 9.87 -56.97
C LYS A 4 55.67 8.92 -56.30
N TYR A 5 54.72 9.44 -55.54
CA TYR A 5 53.27 9.39 -55.86
C TYR A 5 52.47 10.45 -55.06
N ASN A 6 51.45 10.98 -55.74
CA ASN A 6 50.57 12.13 -55.51
C ASN A 6 49.67 12.02 -54.24
N ILE A 7 49.42 13.05 -53.41
CA ILE A 7 48.69 14.34 -53.61
C ILE A 7 47.16 14.10 -53.71
N ILE A 8 46.21 14.72 -52.97
CA ILE A 8 46.20 15.85 -52.02
C ILE A 8 44.81 15.91 -51.33
N LEU A 9 44.77 16.36 -50.07
CA LEU A 9 43.60 16.89 -49.32
C LEU A 9 43.01 18.14 -49.98
N ILE A 10 41.77 18.56 -49.67
CA ILE A 10 41.50 19.92 -49.14
C ILE A 10 39.99 20.18 -49.01
N PHE A 11 39.67 20.78 -47.86
CA PHE A 11 38.42 21.33 -47.39
C PHE A 11 37.89 22.50 -48.26
N MET A 12 36.59 22.45 -48.56
CA MET A 12 35.53 23.44 -48.27
C MET A 12 35.83 24.96 -48.38
N ALA A 13 35.08 25.66 -49.25
CA ALA A 13 34.36 26.92 -48.93
C ALA A 13 33.44 27.36 -50.09
N ILE A 14 32.29 27.91 -49.70
CA ILE A 14 31.06 28.21 -50.45
C ILE A 14 31.09 29.62 -51.06
N MET A 15 30.53 29.82 -52.26
CA MET A 15 29.72 31.01 -52.58
C MET A 15 28.86 30.82 -53.84
N SER A 16 27.58 31.13 -53.67
CA SER A 16 26.49 31.17 -54.65
C SER A 16 26.50 32.47 -55.48
N MET A 17 26.00 32.41 -56.72
CA MET A 17 25.05 33.38 -57.30
C MET A 17 24.51 32.89 -58.66
N PHE A 18 23.20 33.13 -58.85
CA PHE A 18 22.31 32.70 -59.93
C PHE A 18 22.53 33.41 -61.29
N ILE A 19 22.11 32.74 -62.37
CA ILE A 19 21.33 33.19 -63.57
C ILE A 19 21.23 31.92 -64.48
N SER A 20 20.12 31.18 -64.52
CA SER A 20 18.87 31.34 -65.28
C SER A 20 18.95 31.11 -66.81
N CYS A 21 18.13 30.15 -67.26
CA CYS A 21 17.66 29.82 -68.62
C CYS A 21 18.73 29.26 -69.58
N LYS A 22 18.53 28.14 -70.27
CA LYS A 22 17.30 27.55 -70.83
C LYS A 22 17.69 26.13 -71.28
N ASP A 23 16.82 25.14 -71.12
CA ASP A 23 16.40 24.26 -72.22
C ASP A 23 15.59 23.06 -71.74
N ASP A 24 14.52 22.82 -72.51
CA ASP A 24 13.75 21.61 -72.71
C ASP A 24 12.90 21.07 -71.54
N SER A 25 11.66 21.55 -71.54
CA SER A 25 10.48 20.87 -71.03
C SER A 25 10.29 19.53 -71.73
N LEU A 26 10.70 18.44 -71.08
CA LEU A 26 10.08 17.13 -71.25
C LEU A 26 9.06 16.97 -70.12
N GLU A 27 7.78 17.08 -70.49
CA GLU A 27 6.66 16.63 -69.68
C GLU A 27 6.83 15.14 -69.40
N ASN A 28 7.40 14.80 -68.24
CA ASN A 28 7.17 13.49 -67.63
C ASN A 28 5.86 13.61 -66.84
N THR A 29 4.74 13.58 -67.56
CA THR A 29 3.48 13.16 -66.95
C THR A 29 3.54 11.64 -66.85
N ASP A 30 4.06 11.12 -65.74
CA ASP A 30 3.70 9.76 -65.36
C ASP A 30 2.16 9.73 -65.23
N PRO A 31 1.45 8.87 -65.98
CA PRO A 31 0.01 8.82 -65.94
C PRO A 31 -0.42 8.37 -64.54
N ILE A 32 -1.26 9.17 -63.89
CA ILE A 32 -2.06 8.73 -62.75
C ILE A 32 -2.80 7.47 -63.20
N PRO A 33 -2.66 6.32 -62.53
CA PRO A 33 -3.24 5.08 -63.01
C PRO A 33 -4.77 5.19 -63.10
N ASP A 34 -5.34 4.85 -64.26
CA ASP A 34 -6.77 4.85 -64.60
C ASP A 34 -7.64 3.86 -63.77
N LYS A 35 -7.07 3.18 -62.77
CA LYS A 35 -7.78 2.28 -61.86
C LYS A 35 -7.69 2.80 -60.43
N PRO A 36 -8.79 2.81 -59.66
CA PRO A 36 -8.72 3.14 -58.24
C PRO A 36 -7.73 2.19 -57.57
N SER A 37 -6.79 2.75 -56.83
CA SER A 37 -5.87 1.94 -56.02
C SER A 37 -6.68 1.33 -54.88
N VAL A 38 -6.91 0.02 -54.94
CA VAL A 38 -7.60 -0.72 -53.88
C VAL A 38 -6.59 -1.00 -52.78
N LEU A 39 -6.86 -0.51 -51.57
CA LEU A 39 -6.08 -0.77 -50.38
C LEU A 39 -6.83 -1.76 -49.49
N GLU A 40 -6.25 -2.94 -49.31
CA GLU A 40 -6.76 -3.91 -48.35
C GLU A 40 -6.30 -3.57 -46.94
N LEU A 41 -7.26 -3.42 -46.04
CA LEU A 41 -7.08 -3.00 -44.66
C LEU A 41 -7.40 -4.16 -43.71
N LYS A 42 -6.68 -4.19 -42.59
CA LYS A 42 -6.87 -5.17 -41.52
C LYS A 42 -8.15 -4.86 -40.76
N ARG A 43 -8.76 -5.89 -40.16
CA ARG A 43 -9.96 -5.74 -39.33
C ARG A 43 -9.72 -4.85 -38.11
N LEU A 44 -8.61 -5.06 -37.40
CA LEU A 44 -8.28 -4.28 -36.20
C LEU A 44 -7.76 -2.88 -36.57
N ASN A 45 -7.93 -1.95 -35.64
CA ASN A 45 -7.41 -0.60 -35.80
C ASN A 45 -5.91 -0.58 -36.09
N ALA A 46 -5.49 0.25 -37.04
CA ALA A 46 -4.08 0.42 -37.39
C ALA A 46 -3.81 1.74 -38.10
N PHE A 47 -2.54 2.13 -38.14
CA PHE A 47 -2.07 3.24 -38.95
C PHE A 47 -1.58 2.76 -40.32
N TYR A 48 -1.97 3.49 -41.38
CA TYR A 48 -1.56 3.20 -42.75
C TYR A 48 -0.92 4.43 -43.37
N ASN A 49 0.28 4.27 -43.90
CA ASN A 49 0.93 5.32 -44.70
C ASN A 49 0.66 5.06 -46.18
N ILE A 50 -0.17 5.91 -46.78
CA ILE A 50 -0.51 5.85 -48.20
C ILE A 50 0.42 6.78 -48.97
N GLU A 51 1.07 6.24 -49.99
CA GLU A 51 1.88 7.02 -50.91
C GLU A 51 0.97 7.80 -51.87
N VAL A 52 1.18 9.10 -51.90
CA VAL A 52 0.52 10.05 -52.81
C VAL A 52 1.59 10.67 -53.71
N ASN A 53 1.19 11.18 -54.88
CA ASN A 53 2.13 11.60 -55.91
C ASN A 53 3.11 12.68 -55.38
N GLY A 54 4.41 12.35 -55.38
CA GLY A 54 5.42 12.95 -54.50
C GLY A 54 5.87 14.37 -54.83
N ASP A 55 5.44 14.95 -55.95
CA ASP A 55 5.97 16.23 -56.44
C ASP A 55 5.03 17.43 -56.19
N GLN A 56 3.93 17.23 -55.44
CA GLN A 56 2.91 18.25 -55.21
C GLN A 56 2.43 18.27 -53.75
N THR A 57 2.01 19.42 -53.26
CA THR A 57 1.19 19.50 -52.04
C THR A 57 -0.14 18.77 -52.25
N TRP A 58 -0.73 18.25 -51.18
CA TRP A 58 -1.97 17.49 -51.24
C TRP A 58 -2.92 17.84 -50.11
N SER A 59 -4.21 17.57 -50.33
CA SER A 59 -5.27 17.67 -49.35
C SER A 59 -6.24 16.49 -49.47
N VAL A 60 -6.67 15.90 -48.36
CA VAL A 60 -7.72 14.88 -48.34
C VAL A 60 -9.06 15.59 -48.27
N THR A 61 -9.87 15.43 -49.32
CA THR A 61 -11.16 16.13 -49.47
C THR A 61 -12.36 15.26 -49.07
N GLU A 62 -12.20 13.95 -49.10
CA GLU A 62 -13.21 12.97 -48.71
C GLU A 62 -12.52 11.74 -48.13
N SER A 63 -13.11 11.17 -47.06
CA SER A 63 -12.68 9.91 -46.46
C SER A 63 -13.85 9.33 -45.66
N PRO A 64 -14.03 8.00 -45.59
CA PRO A 64 -15.07 7.42 -44.75
C PRO A 64 -14.80 7.69 -43.27
N GLU A 65 -15.85 7.83 -42.46
CA GLU A 65 -15.73 8.19 -41.04
C GLU A 65 -14.84 7.22 -40.24
N TRP A 66 -14.86 5.94 -40.61
CA TRP A 66 -14.08 4.87 -39.98
C TRP A 66 -12.61 4.80 -40.44
N ALA A 67 -12.20 5.57 -41.45
CA ALA A 67 -10.78 5.70 -41.85
C ALA A 67 -10.45 7.17 -42.11
N GLY A 68 -9.94 7.86 -41.09
CA GLY A 68 -9.67 9.29 -41.13
C GLY A 68 -8.18 9.60 -41.29
N PRO A 69 -7.80 10.60 -42.10
CA PRO A 69 -6.41 11.04 -42.18
C PRO A 69 -5.99 11.76 -40.90
N MET A 70 -4.79 11.47 -40.40
CA MET A 70 -4.22 12.14 -39.22
C MET A 70 -3.94 13.62 -39.48
N ASN A 71 -3.64 13.98 -40.73
CA ASN A 71 -3.54 15.36 -41.25
C ASN A 71 -4.33 15.47 -42.55
N ASP A 72 -5.15 16.52 -42.70
CA ASP A 72 -5.96 16.72 -43.91
C ASP A 72 -5.17 17.34 -45.06
N VAL A 73 -3.96 17.83 -44.81
CA VAL A 73 -3.07 18.46 -45.78
C VAL A 73 -1.64 17.97 -45.57
N GLY A 74 -0.83 18.00 -46.63
CA GLY A 74 0.60 17.73 -46.56
C GLY A 74 1.38 18.32 -47.72
N GLU A 75 2.70 18.37 -47.53
CA GLU A 75 3.67 18.92 -48.46
C GLU A 75 4.12 17.88 -49.50
N ALA A 76 4.83 18.34 -50.53
CA ALA A 76 5.40 17.46 -51.55
C ALA A 76 6.32 16.40 -50.92
N GLY A 77 6.04 15.13 -51.23
CA GLY A 77 6.78 13.97 -50.73
C GLY A 77 6.29 13.41 -49.39
N GLU A 78 5.35 14.09 -48.72
CA GLU A 78 4.72 13.57 -47.51
C GLU A 78 3.67 12.50 -47.84
N LYS A 79 3.52 11.52 -46.93
CA LYS A 79 2.53 10.44 -47.05
C LYS A 79 1.25 10.80 -46.31
N VAL A 80 0.11 10.29 -46.78
CA VAL A 80 -1.15 10.36 -46.02
C VAL A 80 -1.12 9.27 -44.95
N CYS A 81 -1.01 9.67 -43.68
CA CYS A 81 -1.15 8.76 -42.55
C CYS A 81 -2.63 8.63 -42.19
N LEU A 82 -3.25 7.48 -42.47
CA LEU A 82 -4.62 7.16 -42.08
C LEU A 82 -4.64 6.42 -40.74
N PHE A 83 -5.57 6.80 -39.87
CA PHE A 83 -6.02 5.94 -38.78
C PHE A 83 -7.32 5.25 -39.20
N VAL A 84 -7.32 3.92 -39.18
CA VAL A 84 -8.48 3.08 -39.50
C VAL A 84 -9.03 2.50 -38.21
N GLU A 85 -10.33 2.68 -37.94
CA GLU A 85 -11.02 2.09 -36.80
C GLU A 85 -11.16 0.57 -36.95
N THR A 86 -11.38 -0.13 -35.84
CA THR A 86 -11.72 -1.55 -35.87
C THR A 86 -13.03 -1.80 -36.62
N ASN A 87 -13.12 -2.91 -37.33
CA ASN A 87 -14.36 -3.47 -37.86
C ASN A 87 -14.80 -4.68 -37.02
N GLY A 88 -15.61 -4.43 -36.00
CA GLY A 88 -16.14 -5.45 -35.10
C GLY A 88 -17.30 -6.27 -35.67
N LYS A 89 -17.74 -6.00 -36.90
CA LYS A 89 -18.83 -6.72 -37.58
C LYS A 89 -18.31 -7.96 -38.31
N ASP A 90 -19.24 -8.86 -38.65
CA ASP A 90 -18.91 -10.10 -39.36
C ASP A 90 -18.58 -9.84 -40.83
N GLU A 91 -19.22 -8.84 -41.42
CA GLU A 91 -19.07 -8.45 -42.82
C GLU A 91 -17.91 -7.47 -43.07
N ASP A 92 -17.32 -7.59 -44.27
CA ASP A 92 -16.36 -6.62 -44.78
C ASP A 92 -17.03 -5.27 -45.07
N ARG A 93 -16.26 -4.18 -45.01
CA ARG A 93 -16.72 -2.83 -45.33
C ARG A 93 -15.79 -2.12 -46.30
N SER A 94 -16.36 -1.25 -47.14
CA SER A 94 -15.62 -0.46 -48.13
C SER A 94 -15.95 1.02 -48.06
N GLY A 95 -14.99 1.86 -48.43
CA GLY A 95 -15.14 3.31 -48.52
C GLY A 95 -14.17 3.91 -49.53
N ILE A 96 -14.39 5.18 -49.90
CA ILE A 96 -13.54 5.90 -50.86
C ILE A 96 -12.87 7.07 -50.13
N MET A 97 -11.55 7.19 -50.31
CA MET A 97 -10.79 8.38 -49.93
C MET A 97 -10.37 9.14 -51.19
N THR A 98 -10.58 10.46 -51.19
CA THR A 98 -10.27 11.34 -52.32
C THR A 98 -9.19 12.35 -51.94
N VAL A 99 -8.05 12.29 -52.62
CA VAL A 99 -6.92 13.22 -52.47
C VAL A 99 -6.92 14.22 -53.61
N GLU A 100 -6.88 15.51 -53.30
CA GLU A 100 -6.73 16.61 -54.26
C GLU A 100 -5.32 17.20 -54.16
N TYR A 101 -4.63 17.26 -55.30
CA TYR A 101 -3.26 17.78 -55.42
C TYR A 101 -3.26 19.28 -55.70
N GLY A 102 -2.16 19.97 -55.41
CA GLY A 102 -2.02 21.42 -55.64
C GLY A 102 -2.25 21.89 -57.09
N ASN A 103 -2.20 20.98 -58.07
CA ASN A 103 -2.55 21.23 -59.47
C ASN A 103 -4.04 21.03 -59.80
N GLY A 104 -4.89 20.77 -58.79
CA GLY A 104 -6.33 20.54 -58.91
C GLY A 104 -6.74 19.13 -59.38
N LYS A 105 -5.79 18.23 -59.64
CA LYS A 105 -6.10 16.83 -59.97
C LYS A 105 -6.53 16.07 -58.73
N LYS A 106 -7.44 15.11 -58.91
CA LYS A 106 -7.94 14.23 -57.86
C LYS A 106 -7.53 12.79 -58.09
N GLN A 107 -7.27 12.07 -57.01
CA GLN A 107 -7.03 10.64 -57.01
C GLN A 107 -7.90 9.97 -55.95
N GLU A 108 -8.56 8.88 -56.35
CA GLU A 108 -9.43 8.09 -55.48
C GLU A 108 -8.73 6.79 -55.06
N PHE A 109 -8.89 6.46 -53.79
CA PHE A 109 -8.42 5.22 -53.17
C PHE A 109 -9.62 4.45 -52.62
N THR A 110 -9.82 3.21 -53.07
CA THR A 110 -10.86 2.34 -52.53
C THR A 110 -10.28 1.61 -51.32
N LEU A 111 -10.79 1.91 -50.14
CA LEU A 111 -10.41 1.30 -48.87
C LEU A 111 -11.31 0.08 -48.63
N HIS A 112 -10.77 -1.13 -48.61
CA HIS A 112 -11.50 -2.36 -48.34
C HIS A 112 -11.02 -2.98 -47.03
N GLN A 113 -11.85 -3.00 -45.99
CA GLN A 113 -11.51 -3.51 -44.67
C GLN A 113 -12.26 -4.80 -44.36
N LEU A 114 -11.52 -5.82 -43.91
CA LEU A 114 -12.06 -7.13 -43.55
C LEU A 114 -12.95 -7.07 -42.29
N GLY A 115 -13.98 -7.91 -42.24
CA GLY A 115 -14.79 -8.24 -41.07
C GLY A 115 -14.31 -9.51 -40.35
N LYS A 116 -15.01 -9.92 -39.28
CA LYS A 116 -14.62 -11.07 -38.44
C LYS A 116 -14.56 -12.40 -39.19
N ILE A 117 -15.42 -12.62 -40.19
CA ILE A 117 -15.50 -13.91 -40.90
C ILE A 117 -14.29 -14.11 -41.84
N ASN A 118 -13.86 -13.04 -42.51
CA ASN A 118 -12.81 -13.09 -43.53
C ASN A 118 -11.41 -12.84 -42.95
N ASP A 119 -11.33 -12.41 -41.68
CA ASP A 119 -10.08 -12.18 -40.97
C ASP A 119 -9.64 -13.41 -40.14
N GLN A 120 -8.98 -14.37 -40.79
CA GLN A 120 -8.53 -15.61 -40.12
C GLN A 120 -7.20 -15.48 -39.35
N ASP A 121 -6.36 -14.48 -39.66
CA ASP A 121 -4.97 -14.39 -39.14
C ASP A 121 -4.52 -12.96 -38.76
N ASN A 122 -5.33 -11.92 -38.95
CA ASN A 122 -4.87 -10.52 -39.02
C ASN A 122 -5.06 -9.74 -37.69
N GLY A 123 -5.45 -10.41 -36.60
CA GLY A 123 -6.01 -9.78 -35.39
C GLY A 123 -5.30 -10.05 -34.05
N THR A 124 -4.10 -10.64 -34.01
CA THR A 124 -3.50 -11.07 -32.72
C THR A 124 -2.26 -10.30 -32.28
N ILE A 125 -1.59 -9.57 -33.19
CA ILE A 125 -0.31 -8.92 -32.90
C ILE A 125 -0.36 -7.45 -33.27
N LEU A 126 -0.12 -6.58 -32.28
CA LEU A 126 0.05 -5.14 -32.49
C LEU A 126 1.35 -4.87 -33.27
N SER A 127 1.28 -4.06 -34.32
CA SER A 127 2.47 -3.83 -35.14
C SER A 127 3.50 -2.96 -34.41
N SER A 128 4.79 -3.23 -34.65
CA SER A 128 5.87 -2.39 -34.11
C SER A 128 5.81 -0.95 -34.63
N GLY A 129 5.20 -0.73 -35.81
CA GLY A 129 4.94 0.60 -36.36
C GLY A 129 3.94 1.39 -35.52
N ASP A 130 2.83 0.77 -35.13
CA ASP A 130 1.79 1.43 -34.32
C ASP A 130 2.32 1.82 -32.93
N LEU A 131 3.05 0.91 -32.28
CA LEU A 131 3.73 1.20 -31.02
C LEU A 131 4.75 2.31 -31.21
N ASN A 132 5.54 2.30 -32.29
CA ASN A 132 6.52 3.36 -32.55
C ASN A 132 5.89 4.73 -32.74
N LEU A 133 4.71 4.80 -33.37
CA LEU A 133 4.00 6.05 -33.61
C LEU A 133 3.37 6.63 -32.35
N THR A 134 2.96 5.78 -31.40
CA THR A 134 2.19 6.19 -30.21
C THR A 134 2.95 6.05 -28.90
N SER A 135 4.12 5.42 -28.94
CA SER A 135 4.80 4.83 -27.77
C SER A 135 3.87 3.97 -26.89
N GLY A 136 2.81 3.40 -27.48
CA GLY A 136 1.78 2.64 -26.78
C GLY A 136 0.66 3.48 -26.17
N VAL A 137 0.78 4.80 -26.09
CA VAL A 137 -0.27 5.67 -25.51
C VAL A 137 -1.57 5.54 -26.28
N GLY A 138 -2.69 5.37 -25.55
CA GLY A 138 -4.02 5.13 -26.12
C GLY A 138 -4.33 3.67 -26.44
N TYR A 139 -3.32 2.79 -26.51
CA TYR A 139 -3.52 1.34 -26.44
C TYR A 139 -3.73 0.89 -25.00
N THR A 140 -4.06 -0.39 -24.83
CA THR A 140 -4.48 -0.94 -23.55
C THR A 140 -3.70 -2.19 -23.18
N LEU A 141 -3.71 -2.53 -21.90
CA LEU A 141 -3.06 -3.69 -21.31
C LEU A 141 -4.11 -4.58 -20.63
N ASP A 142 -3.94 -5.89 -20.70
CA ASP A 142 -4.47 -6.78 -19.66
C ASP A 142 -3.41 -6.98 -18.58
N VAL A 143 -3.53 -6.21 -17.50
CA VAL A 143 -2.57 -6.26 -16.39
C VAL A 143 -2.63 -7.56 -15.57
N PHE A 144 -3.65 -8.40 -15.80
CA PHE A 144 -3.79 -9.70 -15.13
C PHE A 144 -3.28 -10.86 -15.97
N ASP A 145 -2.86 -10.61 -17.21
CA ASP A 145 -2.35 -11.60 -18.13
C ASP A 145 -0.85 -11.42 -18.39
N VAL A 146 -0.23 -12.38 -19.07
CA VAL A 146 1.19 -12.37 -19.41
C VAL A 146 1.39 -12.54 -20.91
N SER A 147 2.39 -11.86 -21.47
CA SER A 147 2.79 -12.04 -22.86
C SER A 147 3.99 -12.97 -22.97
N SER A 148 4.00 -13.84 -23.98
CA SER A 148 5.17 -14.62 -24.36
C SER A 148 6.24 -13.77 -25.05
N GLU A 149 5.84 -12.75 -25.80
CA GLU A 149 6.69 -12.02 -26.74
C GLU A 149 7.10 -10.62 -26.24
N SER A 150 6.31 -10.00 -25.37
CA SER A 150 6.49 -8.62 -24.87
C SER A 150 6.55 -8.56 -23.34
N LYS A 151 6.97 -7.41 -22.78
CA LYS A 151 6.97 -7.18 -21.32
C LYS A 151 5.54 -7.14 -20.77
N TYR A 152 4.68 -6.40 -21.46
CA TYR A 152 3.27 -6.20 -21.11
C TYR A 152 2.35 -6.94 -22.07
N CYS A 153 1.19 -7.40 -21.59
CA CYS A 153 0.13 -7.97 -22.41
C CYS A 153 -0.69 -6.84 -23.06
N VAL A 154 -0.10 -6.20 -24.08
CA VAL A 154 -0.75 -5.12 -24.84
C VAL A 154 -1.84 -5.70 -25.73
N LYS A 155 -3.01 -5.08 -25.74
CA LYS A 155 -4.11 -5.46 -26.63
C LYS A 155 -4.04 -4.67 -27.94
N PRO A 156 -4.22 -5.33 -29.09
CA PRO A 156 -4.14 -4.66 -30.39
C PRO A 156 -5.35 -3.75 -30.66
N GLN A 157 -6.49 -4.03 -30.03
CA GLN A 157 -7.71 -3.24 -30.14
C GLN A 157 -7.71 -2.12 -29.10
N SER A 158 -7.65 -0.88 -29.57
CA SER A 158 -7.71 0.32 -28.73
C SER A 158 -9.17 0.82 -28.65
N PRO A 159 -9.61 1.37 -27.50
CA PRO A 159 -10.89 2.07 -27.44
C PRO A 159 -10.83 3.45 -28.10
N ILE A 160 -9.64 3.99 -28.32
CA ILE A 160 -9.39 5.36 -28.78
C ILE A 160 -9.42 5.43 -30.31
N ASN A 161 -10.09 6.44 -30.85
CA ASN A 161 -9.84 6.90 -32.21
C ASN A 161 -8.81 8.04 -32.16
N PHE A 162 -7.60 7.79 -32.64
CA PHE A 162 -6.49 8.73 -32.52
C PHE A 162 -6.72 10.04 -33.28
N ARG A 163 -7.37 10.01 -34.44
CA ARG A 163 -7.72 11.22 -35.18
C ARG A 163 -8.71 12.07 -34.41
N LYS A 164 -9.77 11.45 -33.88
CA LYS A 164 -10.78 12.14 -33.06
C LYS A 164 -10.16 12.70 -31.78
N LEU A 165 -9.25 11.95 -31.13
CA LEU A 165 -8.51 12.41 -29.96
C LEU A 165 -7.67 13.66 -30.25
N VAL A 166 -6.82 13.63 -31.28
CA VAL A 166 -5.97 14.78 -31.65
C VAL A 166 -6.82 16.02 -31.98
N ASN A 167 -7.90 15.84 -32.74
CA ASN A 167 -8.83 16.93 -33.06
C ASN A 167 -9.51 17.50 -31.81
N ALA A 168 -9.91 16.65 -30.86
CA ALA A 168 -10.50 17.09 -29.60
C ALA A 168 -9.49 17.87 -28.76
N LEU A 169 -8.26 17.37 -28.60
CA LEU A 169 -7.19 18.05 -27.86
C LEU A 169 -6.93 19.46 -28.43
N GLN A 170 -6.80 19.59 -29.75
CA GLN A 170 -6.64 20.89 -30.41
C GLN A 170 -7.85 21.81 -30.17
N LYS A 171 -9.07 21.29 -30.35
CA LYS A 171 -10.31 22.06 -30.19
C LYS A 171 -10.48 22.62 -28.77
N TYR A 172 -10.08 21.87 -27.75
CA TYR A 172 -10.21 22.28 -26.34
C TYR A 172 -8.97 23.04 -25.81
N GLY A 173 -7.99 23.37 -26.66
CA GLY A 173 -6.80 24.11 -26.25
C GLY A 173 -5.81 23.28 -25.44
N GLU A 174 -5.89 21.96 -25.56
CA GLU A 174 -5.10 20.95 -24.83
C GLU A 174 -4.13 20.20 -25.77
N ALA A 175 -3.64 20.89 -26.80
CA ALA A 175 -2.72 20.29 -27.77
C ALA A 175 -1.41 19.81 -27.12
N ASP A 176 -1.01 20.40 -26.00
CA ASP A 176 0.15 20.02 -25.19
C ASP A 176 -0.13 18.87 -24.20
N ALA A 177 -1.40 18.45 -24.06
CA ALA A 177 -1.76 17.34 -23.19
C ALA A 177 -1.21 16.00 -23.72
N MET A 178 -0.81 15.93 -24.99
CA MET A 178 -0.02 14.84 -25.55
C MET A 178 1.40 15.34 -25.84
N ALA A 179 2.39 14.84 -25.10
CA ALA A 179 3.77 15.27 -25.18
C ALA A 179 4.71 14.12 -25.54
N ASP A 180 5.68 14.40 -26.40
CA ASP A 180 6.75 13.50 -26.79
C ASP A 180 8.08 13.88 -26.12
N GLU A 181 8.81 12.89 -25.65
CA GLU A 181 10.19 13.03 -25.18
C GLU A 181 11.09 12.03 -25.89
N GLU A 182 11.93 12.52 -26.80
CA GLU A 182 12.90 11.70 -27.55
C GLU A 182 14.32 11.91 -26.99
N ARG A 183 14.61 11.20 -25.90
CA ARG A 183 15.92 11.26 -25.26
C ARG A 183 16.39 9.87 -24.83
N TYR A 184 17.60 9.52 -25.28
CA TYR A 184 18.26 8.35 -24.74
C TYR A 184 18.73 8.59 -23.30
N PHE A 185 18.30 7.74 -22.38
CA PHE A 185 18.87 7.63 -21.05
C PHE A 185 18.81 6.20 -20.53
N SER A 186 19.55 5.93 -19.45
CA SER A 186 19.50 4.65 -18.78
C SER A 186 19.27 4.84 -17.29
N ARG A 187 18.42 3.99 -16.73
CA ARG A 187 18.14 3.93 -15.30
C ARG A 187 18.10 2.47 -14.84
N THR A 188 18.33 2.29 -13.55
CA THR A 188 18.18 0.99 -12.90
C THR A 188 17.17 1.14 -11.78
N GLU A 189 16.12 0.34 -11.83
CA GLU A 189 15.10 0.26 -10.80
C GLU A 189 15.18 -1.09 -10.11
N HIS A 190 14.80 -1.15 -8.84
CA HIS A 190 14.74 -2.39 -8.11
C HIS A 190 13.57 -2.41 -7.14
N VAL A 191 13.01 -3.60 -6.96
CA VAL A 191 11.90 -3.89 -6.06
C VAL A 191 12.28 -5.13 -5.27
N THR A 192 12.04 -5.12 -3.97
CA THR A 192 12.24 -6.28 -3.09
C THR A 192 10.96 -6.57 -2.33
N GLY A 193 10.77 -7.83 -1.92
CA GLY A 193 9.64 -8.21 -1.10
C GLY A 193 9.82 -9.60 -0.50
N ASN A 194 9.16 -9.87 0.62
CA ASN A 194 9.18 -11.20 1.25
C ASN A 194 8.22 -12.19 0.58
N THR A 195 7.44 -11.73 -0.41
CA THR A 195 6.61 -12.57 -1.28
C THR A 195 6.68 -12.06 -2.73
N SER A 196 6.42 -12.93 -3.72
CA SER A 196 6.27 -12.52 -5.12
C SER A 196 5.12 -11.51 -5.31
N SER A 197 4.07 -11.64 -4.49
CA SER A 197 2.92 -10.72 -4.51
C SER A 197 3.31 -9.32 -4.03
N ALA A 198 4.18 -9.19 -3.02
CA ALA A 198 4.70 -7.90 -2.59
C ALA A 198 5.47 -7.17 -3.71
N VAL A 199 6.29 -7.91 -4.49
CA VAL A 199 6.98 -7.36 -5.66
C VAL A 199 5.98 -6.90 -6.73
N SER A 200 4.98 -7.74 -7.04
CA SER A 200 3.92 -7.42 -8.01
C SER A 200 3.13 -6.17 -7.63
N ASN A 201 2.80 -6.04 -6.36
CA ASN A 201 2.04 -4.91 -5.83
C ASN A 201 2.82 -3.60 -5.97
N GLN A 202 4.13 -3.60 -5.69
CA GLN A 202 4.97 -2.43 -5.88
C GLN A 202 5.05 -2.01 -7.36
N LEU A 203 5.17 -2.97 -8.30
CA LEU A 203 5.15 -2.66 -9.73
C LEU A 203 3.80 -2.09 -10.19
N SER A 204 2.71 -2.59 -9.63
CA SER A 204 1.35 -2.07 -9.91
C SER A 204 1.30 -0.57 -9.58
N ILE A 205 1.80 -0.20 -8.40
CA ILE A 205 1.82 1.19 -7.93
C ILE A 205 2.73 2.06 -8.80
N ASN A 206 3.91 1.56 -9.18
CA ASN A 206 4.80 2.29 -10.08
C ASN A 206 4.13 2.59 -11.44
N ALA A 207 3.23 1.73 -11.90
CA ALA A 207 2.46 1.93 -13.13
C ALA A 207 1.21 2.83 -12.96
N GLY A 208 0.97 3.41 -11.79
CA GLY A 208 -0.21 4.24 -11.51
C GLY A 208 -1.50 3.45 -11.26
N ILE A 209 -1.41 2.14 -11.04
CA ILE A 209 -2.55 1.27 -10.80
C ILE A 209 -3.02 1.39 -9.36
N GLU A 210 -4.35 1.41 -9.16
CA GLU A 210 -4.95 1.52 -7.83
C GLU A 210 -4.65 0.30 -6.94
N VAL A 211 -4.76 0.54 -5.63
CA VAL A 211 -4.65 -0.51 -4.61
C VAL A 211 -5.76 -1.53 -4.79
N GLY A 212 -5.42 -2.80 -4.56
CA GLY A 212 -6.34 -3.92 -4.73
C GLY A 212 -6.42 -4.42 -6.17
N VAL A 213 -5.56 -3.95 -7.05
CA VAL A 213 -5.32 -4.58 -8.35
C VAL A 213 -3.93 -5.21 -8.26
N SER A 214 -3.86 -6.54 -8.18
CA SER A 214 -2.58 -7.26 -8.11
C SER A 214 -1.94 -7.38 -9.50
N ALA A 215 -1.77 -6.26 -10.19
CA ALA A 215 -1.29 -6.22 -11.57
C ALA A 215 0.10 -6.85 -11.74
N PHE A 216 0.32 -7.43 -12.91
CA PHE A 216 1.56 -8.07 -13.36
C PHE A 216 1.99 -9.32 -12.56
N LYS A 217 1.13 -9.86 -11.69
CA LYS A 217 1.45 -11.02 -10.82
C LYS A 217 2.05 -12.19 -11.58
N LEU A 218 1.42 -12.60 -12.69
CA LEU A 218 1.90 -13.71 -13.51
C LEU A 218 3.28 -13.43 -14.14
N SER A 219 3.56 -12.18 -14.53
CA SER A 219 4.85 -11.77 -15.10
C SER A 219 5.96 -11.73 -14.04
N VAL A 220 5.62 -11.36 -12.80
CA VAL A 220 6.54 -11.37 -11.66
C VAL A 220 6.83 -12.80 -11.21
N GLU A 221 5.80 -13.61 -10.99
CA GLU A 221 5.94 -15.01 -10.58
C GLU A 221 6.65 -15.87 -11.63
N GLY A 222 6.48 -15.55 -12.91
CA GLY A 222 7.22 -16.18 -14.01
C GLY A 222 8.74 -15.98 -13.93
N GLY A 223 9.24 -15.06 -13.10
CA GLY A 223 10.67 -14.84 -12.87
C GLY A 223 11.30 -15.72 -11.78
N TYR A 224 10.50 -16.42 -10.96
CA TYR A 224 10.96 -17.13 -9.77
C TYR A 224 10.79 -18.65 -9.88
N ASP A 225 11.56 -19.42 -9.11
CA ASP A 225 11.46 -20.87 -9.09
C ASP A 225 10.22 -21.31 -8.28
N LYS A 226 9.45 -22.23 -8.86
CA LYS A 226 8.22 -22.79 -8.27
C LYS A 226 8.48 -24.04 -7.42
N LYS A 227 9.74 -24.51 -7.32
CA LYS A 227 10.12 -25.77 -6.65
C LYS A 227 10.49 -25.64 -5.16
N ALA A 228 9.89 -24.69 -4.45
CA ALA A 228 10.07 -24.55 -3.00
C ALA A 228 9.54 -25.77 -2.24
N SER A 229 10.25 -26.23 -1.19
CA SER A 229 9.67 -27.17 -0.22
C SER A 229 8.75 -26.41 0.74
N GLY A 230 7.72 -27.07 1.29
CA GLY A 230 6.65 -26.39 2.05
C GLY A 230 7.10 -25.61 3.29
N ASP A 231 8.30 -25.88 3.81
CA ASP A 231 8.87 -25.22 4.99
C ASP A 231 9.88 -24.11 4.64
N ASP A 232 10.20 -23.90 3.36
CA ASP A 232 11.20 -22.92 2.93
C ASP A 232 10.61 -21.50 2.89
N GLN A 233 11.27 -20.57 3.58
CA GLN A 233 10.99 -19.13 3.48
C GLN A 233 11.91 -18.48 2.45
N PHE A 234 11.37 -17.54 1.66
CA PHE A 234 12.11 -16.83 0.62
C PHE A 234 11.92 -15.32 0.71
N SER A 235 12.95 -14.59 0.28
CA SER A 235 12.84 -13.19 -0.10
C SER A 235 13.08 -13.05 -1.60
N TYR A 236 12.38 -12.10 -2.19
CA TYR A 236 12.33 -11.89 -3.63
C TYR A 236 12.88 -10.51 -3.96
N ALA A 237 13.62 -10.44 -5.05
CA ALA A 237 14.09 -9.18 -5.61
C ALA A 237 13.87 -9.17 -7.12
N LEU A 238 13.62 -7.98 -7.65
CA LEU A 238 13.49 -7.70 -9.07
C LEU A 238 14.35 -6.48 -9.36
N GLN A 239 15.14 -6.54 -10.42
CA GLN A 239 15.92 -5.41 -10.92
C GLN A 239 15.65 -5.22 -12.41
N GLU A 240 15.32 -3.98 -12.79
CA GLU A 240 15.04 -3.60 -14.17
C GLU A 240 16.09 -2.56 -14.60
N ILE A 241 16.94 -2.93 -15.55
CA ILE A 241 17.90 -2.02 -16.17
C ILE A 241 17.30 -1.58 -17.49
N GLN A 242 16.92 -0.31 -17.57
CA GLN A 242 16.18 0.25 -18.69
C GLN A 242 17.06 1.18 -19.52
N HIS A 243 16.91 1.09 -20.84
CA HIS A 243 17.50 1.95 -21.85
C HIS A 243 16.37 2.59 -22.66
N THR A 244 15.86 3.71 -22.16
CA THR A 244 14.76 4.44 -22.80
C THR A 244 15.29 5.25 -23.97
N VAL A 245 14.57 5.23 -25.09
CA VAL A 245 14.92 5.96 -26.32
C VAL A 245 13.90 7.06 -26.58
N LYS A 246 12.62 6.76 -26.42
CA LYS A 246 11.52 7.73 -26.55
C LYS A 246 10.38 7.39 -25.60
N SER A 247 9.65 8.43 -25.19
CA SER A 247 8.44 8.32 -24.39
C SER A 247 7.35 9.21 -24.96
N ARG A 248 6.10 8.82 -24.77
CA ARG A 248 4.93 9.68 -24.98
C ARG A 248 4.08 9.71 -23.73
N HIS A 249 3.47 10.85 -23.46
CA HIS A 249 2.64 11.11 -22.29
C HIS A 249 1.33 11.74 -22.73
N LEU A 250 0.22 11.24 -22.20
CA LEU A 250 -1.10 11.84 -22.25
C LEU A 250 -1.48 12.25 -20.83
N ARG A 251 -1.86 13.51 -20.65
CA ARG A 251 -2.18 14.05 -19.33
C ARG A 251 -3.24 13.19 -18.62
N PRO A 252 -2.97 12.73 -17.39
CA PRO A 252 -3.93 11.95 -16.61
C PRO A 252 -5.28 12.66 -16.46
N GLY A 253 -6.37 11.92 -16.51
CA GLY A 253 -7.74 12.44 -16.37
C GLY A 253 -8.38 12.99 -17.65
N THR A 254 -7.61 13.25 -18.71
CA THR A 254 -8.14 13.77 -19.99
C THR A 254 -9.19 12.84 -20.60
N LEU A 255 -8.88 11.55 -20.71
CA LEU A 255 -9.79 10.57 -21.31
C LEU A 255 -11.08 10.39 -20.49
N ARG A 256 -10.96 10.43 -19.16
CA ARG A 256 -12.12 10.40 -18.26
C ARG A 256 -13.00 11.62 -18.45
N TYR A 257 -12.41 12.81 -18.50
CA TYR A 257 -13.15 14.05 -18.76
C TYR A 257 -13.89 13.97 -20.11
N PHE A 258 -13.25 13.42 -21.15
CA PHE A 258 -13.89 13.22 -22.45
C PHE A 258 -15.05 12.23 -22.39
N ALA A 259 -14.91 11.12 -21.67
CA ALA A 259 -15.99 10.17 -21.46
C ALA A 259 -17.19 10.79 -20.70
N GLU A 260 -16.93 11.46 -19.58
CA GLU A 260 -17.97 12.09 -18.74
C GLU A 260 -18.75 13.19 -19.47
N ASN A 261 -18.09 13.89 -20.41
CA ASN A 261 -18.70 14.99 -21.16
C ASN A 261 -19.17 14.59 -22.57
N GLY A 262 -19.17 13.29 -22.90
CA GLY A 262 -19.63 12.80 -24.20
C GLY A 262 -18.83 13.32 -25.38
N ILE A 263 -17.54 13.62 -25.19
CA ILE A 263 -16.66 14.09 -26.25
C ILE A 263 -16.27 12.89 -27.12
N ASN A 264 -16.58 12.97 -28.41
CA ASN A 264 -16.38 11.89 -29.36
C ASN A 264 -14.88 11.68 -29.66
N VAL A 265 -14.20 10.88 -28.85
CA VAL A 265 -12.79 10.47 -29.03
C VAL A 265 -12.60 8.96 -29.16
N PHE A 266 -13.67 8.18 -28.98
CA PHE A 266 -13.63 6.71 -29.00
C PHE A 266 -14.04 6.16 -30.36
N GLN A 267 -13.62 4.92 -30.64
CA GLN A 267 -14.02 4.19 -31.85
C GLN A 267 -15.52 3.82 -31.80
N GLY A 268 -16.13 3.63 -32.97
CA GLY A 268 -17.55 3.29 -33.11
C GLY A 268 -17.96 2.05 -32.31
N ASP A 269 -17.23 0.95 -32.48
CA ASP A 269 -17.53 -0.31 -31.78
C ASP A 269 -17.46 -0.18 -30.25
N PHE A 270 -16.51 0.59 -29.73
CA PHE A 270 -16.42 0.85 -28.29
C PHE A 270 -17.60 1.68 -27.79
N ASN A 271 -17.99 2.72 -28.55
CA ASN A 271 -19.16 3.52 -28.23
C ASN A 271 -20.45 2.69 -28.22
N GLU A 272 -20.64 1.79 -29.19
CA GLU A 272 -21.79 0.87 -29.24
C GLU A 272 -21.84 -0.04 -28.00
N LEU A 273 -20.68 -0.56 -27.58
CA LEU A 273 -20.56 -1.38 -26.38
C LEU A 273 -20.91 -0.59 -25.11
N VAL A 274 -20.38 0.64 -24.96
CA VAL A 274 -20.68 1.52 -23.83
C VAL A 274 -22.15 1.91 -23.79
N GLN A 275 -22.77 2.18 -24.96
CA GLN A 275 -24.21 2.45 -25.05
C GLN A 275 -25.03 1.26 -24.57
N THR A 276 -24.67 0.04 -24.99
CA THR A 276 -25.34 -1.19 -24.56
C THR A 276 -25.19 -1.43 -23.06
N LEU A 277 -24.00 -1.20 -22.50
CA LEU A 277 -23.76 -1.29 -21.06
C LEU A 277 -24.54 -0.25 -20.24
N SER A 278 -24.79 0.93 -20.84
CA SER A 278 -25.56 2.01 -20.24
C SER A 278 -27.07 1.75 -20.29
N ASP A 279 -27.55 0.83 -21.12
CA ASP A 279 -28.95 0.43 -21.17
C ASP A 279 -29.32 -0.42 -19.94
N ASN A 280 -30.27 0.06 -19.16
CA ASN A 280 -30.76 -0.64 -17.96
C ASN A 280 -31.69 -1.81 -18.29
N SER A 281 -32.21 -1.90 -19.52
CA SER A 281 -33.03 -3.02 -19.98
C SER A 281 -32.21 -4.25 -20.35
N PHE A 282 -30.91 -4.07 -20.60
CA PHE A 282 -30.00 -5.16 -20.90
C PHE A 282 -29.59 -5.92 -19.62
N SER A 283 -29.97 -7.19 -19.55
CA SER A 283 -29.84 -7.99 -18.32
C SER A 283 -28.47 -8.66 -18.13
N ASP A 284 -27.74 -8.97 -19.20
CA ASP A 284 -26.50 -9.76 -19.15
C ASP A 284 -25.23 -8.90 -19.18
N LYS A 285 -25.12 -7.93 -18.26
CA LYS A 285 -23.99 -6.99 -18.24
C LYS A 285 -22.65 -7.67 -17.97
N GLU A 286 -22.62 -8.78 -17.23
CA GLU A 286 -21.38 -9.52 -16.91
C GLU A 286 -20.68 -10.06 -18.15
N SER A 287 -21.43 -10.68 -19.07
CA SER A 287 -20.87 -11.15 -20.35
C SER A 287 -20.26 -10.01 -21.18
N LEU A 288 -20.88 -8.83 -21.16
CA LEU A 288 -20.34 -7.64 -21.83
C LEU A 288 -19.10 -7.07 -21.12
N TYR A 289 -19.07 -7.08 -19.78
CA TYR A 289 -17.86 -6.73 -19.04
C TYR A 289 -16.70 -7.68 -19.37
N GLN A 290 -16.98 -8.99 -19.42
CA GLN A 290 -15.98 -9.98 -19.81
C GLN A 290 -15.46 -9.74 -21.24
N MET A 291 -16.37 -9.50 -22.20
CA MET A 291 -16.02 -9.18 -23.58
C MET A 291 -15.15 -7.92 -23.66
N LEU A 292 -15.56 -6.84 -22.99
CA LEU A 292 -14.83 -5.57 -22.94
C LEU A 292 -13.40 -5.79 -22.44
N LEU A 293 -13.24 -6.44 -21.29
CA LEU A 293 -11.93 -6.67 -20.68
C LEU A 293 -11.07 -7.66 -21.49
N THR A 294 -11.68 -8.60 -22.21
CA THR A 294 -10.94 -9.58 -23.03
C THR A 294 -10.45 -8.96 -24.34
N GLU A 295 -11.30 -8.20 -25.04
CA GLU A 295 -10.99 -7.57 -26.33
C GLU A 295 -10.11 -6.33 -26.14
N TYR A 296 -10.50 -5.42 -25.25
CA TYR A 296 -9.82 -4.15 -25.03
C TYR A 296 -8.84 -4.18 -23.86
N GLY A 297 -8.81 -5.19 -23.00
CA GLY A 297 -7.94 -5.18 -21.82
C GLY A 297 -8.51 -4.39 -20.64
N THR A 298 -7.73 -4.27 -19.57
CA THR A 298 -8.18 -3.75 -18.27
C THR A 298 -7.74 -2.32 -18.01
N HIS A 299 -6.66 -1.85 -18.65
CA HIS A 299 -6.10 -0.52 -18.42
C HIS A 299 -5.64 0.12 -19.73
N VAL A 300 -5.74 1.45 -19.83
CA VAL A 300 -5.30 2.27 -20.96
C VAL A 300 -3.95 2.89 -20.63
N ILE A 301 -3.00 2.79 -21.56
CA ILE A 301 -1.67 3.40 -21.44
C ILE A 301 -1.80 4.92 -21.64
N THR A 302 -1.49 5.68 -20.60
CA THR A 302 -1.40 7.14 -20.66
C THR A 302 0.02 7.63 -20.74
N GLN A 303 1.00 6.82 -20.36
CA GLN A 303 2.41 7.06 -20.59
C GLN A 303 3.06 5.77 -21.04
N GLY A 304 3.90 5.84 -22.07
CA GLY A 304 4.64 4.68 -22.52
C GLY A 304 6.04 5.05 -22.96
N SER A 305 7.02 4.25 -22.55
CA SER A 305 8.42 4.38 -22.93
C SER A 305 8.87 3.22 -23.79
N LEU A 306 9.44 3.54 -24.94
CA LEU A 306 10.04 2.59 -25.86
C LEU A 306 11.56 2.57 -25.70
N GLY A 307 12.12 1.36 -25.70
CA GLY A 307 13.54 1.17 -25.45
C GLY A 307 13.92 -0.30 -25.43
N GLY A 308 14.93 -0.62 -24.63
CA GLY A 308 15.21 -2.00 -24.24
C GLY A 308 15.44 -2.14 -22.75
N GLU A 309 15.11 -3.30 -22.21
CA GLU A 309 15.19 -3.60 -20.79
C GLU A 309 15.88 -4.94 -20.55
N LEU A 310 16.64 -4.99 -19.46
CA LEU A 310 17.14 -6.21 -18.86
C LEU A 310 16.46 -6.38 -17.48
N LYS A 311 15.60 -7.39 -17.37
CA LYS A 311 14.86 -7.76 -16.17
C LYS A 311 15.55 -8.93 -15.47
N LEU A 312 15.99 -8.74 -14.24
CA LEU A 312 16.58 -9.75 -13.36
C LEU A 312 15.62 -10.08 -12.24
N SER A 313 15.30 -11.35 -12.03
CA SER A 313 14.51 -11.78 -10.87
C SER A 313 15.36 -12.70 -10.00
N MET A 314 15.43 -12.42 -8.71
CA MET A 314 16.23 -13.14 -7.73
C MET A 314 15.37 -13.67 -6.59
N GLN A 315 15.61 -14.91 -6.19
CA GLN A 315 14.91 -15.57 -5.09
C GLN A 315 15.95 -16.11 -4.11
N LEU A 316 16.00 -15.51 -2.92
CA LEU A 316 16.92 -15.83 -1.84
C LEU A 316 16.22 -16.73 -0.83
N LYS A 317 16.79 -17.88 -0.50
CA LYS A 317 16.33 -18.72 0.61
C LYS A 317 16.72 -18.09 1.94
N VAL A 318 15.74 -17.85 2.80
CA VAL A 318 15.90 -17.25 4.13
C VAL A 318 16.29 -18.34 5.14
N THR A 319 17.28 -18.03 5.97
CA THR A 319 17.77 -18.86 7.08
C THR A 319 17.89 -18.00 8.34
N ASP A 320 18.12 -18.60 9.51
CA ASP A 320 18.23 -17.86 10.80
C ASP A 320 19.28 -16.72 10.79
N ASN A 321 20.25 -16.75 9.86
CA ASN A 321 21.30 -15.75 9.73
C ASN A 321 21.08 -14.76 8.56
N THR A 322 19.96 -14.84 7.85
CA THR A 322 19.67 -13.98 6.70
C THR A 322 19.16 -12.62 7.17
N SER A 323 19.85 -11.55 6.77
CA SER A 323 19.48 -10.16 7.05
C SER A 323 18.89 -9.46 5.82
N GLU A 324 18.19 -8.35 6.04
CA GLU A 324 17.71 -7.47 4.95
C GLU A 324 18.87 -6.94 4.09
N SER A 325 20.05 -6.74 4.70
CA SER A 325 21.28 -6.37 3.99
C SER A 325 21.76 -7.44 3.02
N ASP A 326 21.43 -8.72 3.25
CA ASP A 326 21.80 -9.81 2.34
C ASP A 326 20.94 -9.82 1.07
N ILE A 327 19.68 -9.34 1.15
CA ILE A 327 18.80 -9.16 -0.01
C ILE A 327 19.35 -8.05 -0.93
N HIS A 328 19.71 -6.90 -0.36
CA HIS A 328 20.36 -5.82 -1.11
C HIS A 328 21.74 -6.24 -1.65
N ALA A 329 22.48 -7.07 -0.93
CA ALA A 329 23.74 -7.63 -1.42
C ALA A 329 23.54 -8.58 -2.61
N ALA A 330 22.44 -9.36 -2.68
CA ALA A 330 22.09 -10.16 -3.85
C ALA A 330 21.83 -9.30 -5.11
N LEU A 331 21.10 -8.18 -4.97
CA LEU A 331 20.91 -7.19 -6.03
C LEU A 331 22.26 -6.63 -6.52
N ASN A 332 23.12 -6.21 -5.59
CA ASN A 332 24.46 -5.69 -5.89
C ASN A 332 25.33 -6.72 -6.62
N LEU A 333 25.23 -8.01 -6.25
CA LEU A 333 25.95 -9.10 -6.92
C LEU A 333 25.55 -9.24 -8.37
N SER A 334 24.25 -9.22 -8.67
CA SER A 334 23.78 -9.31 -10.05
C SER A 334 24.22 -8.11 -10.90
N SER A 335 24.17 -6.91 -10.32
CA SER A 335 24.67 -5.67 -10.94
C SER A 335 26.17 -5.75 -11.25
N LYS A 336 26.98 -6.32 -10.35
CA LYS A 336 28.41 -6.55 -10.59
C LYS A 336 28.67 -7.52 -11.74
N VAL A 337 27.83 -8.54 -11.91
CA VAL A 337 27.96 -9.51 -13.01
C VAL A 337 27.57 -8.89 -14.35
N VAL A 338 26.57 -8.01 -14.38
CA VAL A 338 26.14 -7.29 -15.60
C VAL A 338 27.07 -6.10 -15.92
N ASN A 339 27.82 -5.58 -14.95
CA ASN A 339 28.78 -4.49 -15.15
C ASN A 339 30.07 -5.01 -15.82
N VAL A 340 30.18 -4.74 -17.11
CA VAL A 340 31.09 -5.38 -18.08
C VAL A 340 32.57 -4.94 -18.02
N ASN A 341 33.01 -4.36 -16.89
CA ASN A 341 34.29 -3.64 -16.79
C ASN A 341 35.34 -4.27 -15.85
N GLY A 342 35.20 -5.52 -15.37
CA GLY A 342 36.23 -6.10 -14.50
C GLY A 342 36.21 -7.61 -14.29
N ASN A 343 37.33 -8.13 -13.77
CA ASN A 343 37.42 -9.49 -13.20
C ASN A 343 36.40 -9.61 -12.06
N PHE A 344 35.49 -10.57 -12.17
CA PHE A 344 34.51 -10.86 -11.13
C PHE A 344 35.15 -11.67 -10.01
N GLU A 345 35.34 -11.05 -8.86
CA GLU A 345 35.70 -11.72 -7.60
C GLU A 345 34.60 -11.49 -6.57
N MET A 346 34.15 -12.57 -5.92
CA MET A 346 33.22 -12.52 -4.80
C MET A 346 33.98 -12.66 -3.49
N SER A 347 33.65 -11.81 -2.52
CA SER A 347 33.97 -12.03 -1.12
C SER A 347 33.32 -13.34 -0.60
N ASN A 348 33.76 -13.83 0.56
CA ASN A 348 33.19 -15.04 1.14
C ASN A 348 31.71 -14.88 1.52
N GLN A 349 31.30 -13.67 1.95
CA GLN A 349 29.90 -13.36 2.23
C GLN A 349 29.06 -13.39 0.93
N GLU A 350 29.57 -12.79 -0.14
CA GLU A 350 28.89 -12.81 -1.44
C GLU A 350 28.75 -14.23 -2.02
N LYS A 351 29.74 -15.11 -1.79
CA LYS A 351 29.64 -16.53 -2.17
C LYS A 351 28.53 -17.25 -1.42
N ALA A 352 28.37 -16.97 -0.12
CA ALA A 352 27.32 -17.56 0.71
C ALA A 352 25.91 -17.09 0.26
N ILE A 353 25.78 -15.79 -0.04
CA ILE A 353 24.54 -15.23 -0.60
C ILE A 353 24.24 -15.86 -1.97
N ALA A 354 25.23 -15.91 -2.86
CA ALA A 354 25.09 -16.47 -4.19
C ALA A 354 24.74 -17.98 -4.18
N SER A 355 25.20 -18.75 -3.19
CA SER A 355 24.83 -20.17 -3.06
C SER A 355 23.39 -20.39 -2.61
N ASN A 356 22.79 -19.43 -1.92
CA ASN A 356 21.41 -19.48 -1.43
C ASN A 356 20.42 -18.71 -2.31
N THR A 357 20.88 -18.17 -3.43
CA THR A 357 20.06 -17.35 -4.33
C THR A 357 19.96 -17.98 -5.71
N THR A 358 18.75 -18.09 -6.23
CA THR A 358 18.50 -18.37 -7.64
C THR A 358 18.21 -17.07 -8.39
N ILE A 359 18.54 -17.05 -9.68
CA ILE A 359 18.41 -15.88 -10.53
C ILE A 359 17.82 -16.26 -11.89
N SER A 360 17.01 -15.37 -12.46
CA SER A 360 16.54 -15.41 -13.84
C SER A 360 16.84 -14.10 -14.54
N LEU A 361 16.87 -14.14 -15.87
CA LEU A 361 17.07 -12.97 -16.69
C LEU A 361 16.17 -13.05 -17.92
N LYS A 362 15.52 -11.94 -18.25
CA LYS A 362 14.82 -11.75 -19.52
C LYS A 362 15.18 -10.37 -20.06
N THR A 363 15.38 -10.26 -21.37
CA THR A 363 15.56 -8.96 -22.03
C THR A 363 14.38 -8.67 -22.93
N TYR A 364 14.08 -7.38 -23.10
CA TYR A 364 13.02 -6.87 -23.96
C TYR A 364 13.60 -5.79 -24.86
N GLY A 365 13.17 -5.77 -26.13
CA GLY A 365 13.69 -4.85 -27.15
C GLY A 365 15.12 -5.16 -27.59
N GLY A 366 15.53 -4.59 -28.73
CA GLY A 366 16.85 -4.82 -29.34
C GLY A 366 17.03 -6.22 -29.94
N ASN A 367 18.16 -6.42 -30.63
CA ASN A 367 18.55 -7.71 -31.22
C ASN A 367 19.39 -8.55 -30.25
N ASN A 368 19.39 -9.87 -30.36
CA ASN A 368 20.21 -10.79 -29.54
C ASN A 368 19.78 -10.96 -28.07
N VAL A 369 18.46 -10.99 -27.84
CA VAL A 369 17.77 -11.18 -26.55
C VAL A 369 18.34 -12.36 -25.74
N TYR A 370 18.62 -12.12 -24.47
CA TYR A 370 18.96 -13.11 -23.46
C TYR A 370 17.72 -13.60 -22.71
N THR A 371 17.67 -14.89 -22.44
CA THR A 371 16.72 -15.50 -21.52
C THR A 371 17.44 -16.56 -20.69
N ILE A 372 17.33 -16.46 -19.37
CA ILE A 372 17.80 -17.45 -18.40
C ILE A 372 16.59 -17.81 -17.56
N ALA A 373 16.24 -19.10 -17.58
CA ALA A 373 15.05 -19.60 -16.90
C ALA A 373 15.14 -19.42 -15.38
N PRO A 374 13.99 -19.31 -14.68
CA PRO A 374 13.94 -19.31 -13.22
C PRO A 374 14.62 -20.52 -12.58
N GLY A 375 15.21 -20.32 -11.40
CA GLY A 375 15.93 -21.36 -10.66
C GLY A 375 17.40 -21.52 -11.03
N ALA A 376 17.95 -20.71 -11.95
CA ALA A 376 19.36 -20.81 -12.32
C ALA A 376 20.28 -20.35 -11.17
N THR A 377 21.41 -21.04 -11.00
CA THR A 377 22.43 -20.63 -10.00
C THR A 377 23.25 -19.46 -10.51
N PHE A 378 23.81 -18.65 -9.59
CA PHE A 378 24.72 -17.56 -9.94
C PHE A 378 25.90 -17.99 -10.84
N GLN A 379 26.42 -19.21 -10.65
CA GLN A 379 27.50 -19.74 -11.49
C GLN A 379 27.04 -19.98 -12.94
N SER A 380 25.83 -20.53 -13.12
CA SER A 380 25.25 -20.76 -14.46
C SER A 380 24.88 -19.45 -15.16
N PHE A 381 24.33 -18.50 -14.40
CA PHE A 381 24.04 -17.15 -14.84
C PHE A 381 25.31 -16.46 -15.36
N GLN A 382 26.37 -16.47 -14.56
CA GLN A 382 27.65 -15.87 -14.90
C GLN A 382 28.27 -16.44 -16.18
N LYS A 383 28.17 -17.75 -16.42
CA LYS A 383 28.67 -18.35 -17.68
C LYS A 383 27.94 -17.79 -18.91
N THR A 384 26.68 -17.41 -18.76
CA THR A 384 25.79 -17.00 -19.86
C THR A 384 25.93 -15.51 -20.20
N VAL A 385 26.08 -14.64 -19.20
CA VAL A 385 26.11 -13.17 -19.39
C VAL A 385 27.50 -12.58 -19.57
N ARG A 386 28.56 -13.40 -19.57
CA ARG A 386 29.98 -12.95 -19.70
C ARG A 386 30.38 -12.46 -21.10
N ASP A 387 29.51 -12.58 -22.10
CA ASP A 387 29.81 -12.09 -23.45
C ASP A 387 29.60 -10.56 -23.54
N LYS A 388 30.69 -9.83 -23.29
CA LYS A 388 30.72 -8.36 -23.31
C LYS A 388 30.26 -7.80 -24.64
N THR A 389 30.77 -8.35 -25.73
CA THR A 389 30.52 -7.87 -27.09
C THR A 389 29.03 -7.94 -27.40
N LYS A 390 28.37 -9.05 -27.04
CA LYS A 390 26.94 -9.24 -27.29
C LYS A 390 26.06 -8.27 -26.48
N MET A 391 26.41 -7.96 -25.22
CA MET A 391 25.70 -6.93 -24.43
C MET A 391 25.89 -5.52 -24.99
N GLU A 392 27.12 -5.16 -25.40
CA GLU A 392 27.40 -3.84 -26.00
C GLU A 392 26.68 -3.66 -27.35
N GLU A 393 26.63 -4.71 -28.18
CA GLU A 393 25.86 -4.72 -29.43
C GLU A 393 24.37 -4.55 -29.20
N TRP A 394 23.79 -5.21 -28.19
CA TRP A 394 22.38 -5.06 -27.82
C TRP A 394 22.05 -3.63 -27.43
N VAL A 395 22.81 -3.02 -26.50
CA VAL A 395 22.63 -1.62 -26.09
C VAL A 395 22.83 -0.64 -27.27
N SER A 396 23.82 -0.91 -28.12
CA SER A 396 24.09 -0.09 -29.31
C SER A 396 22.94 -0.12 -30.32
N GLY A 397 22.31 -1.28 -30.53
CA GLY A 397 21.11 -1.41 -31.37
C GLY A 397 19.92 -0.62 -30.82
N ILE A 398 19.65 -0.73 -29.51
CA ILE A 398 18.58 0.05 -28.86
C ILE A 398 18.80 1.55 -29.04
N ARG A 399 20.03 2.05 -28.84
CA ARG A 399 20.37 3.48 -29.04
C ARG A 399 20.06 3.99 -30.45
N LYS A 400 20.09 3.11 -31.45
CA LYS A 400 19.79 3.44 -32.85
C LYS A 400 18.29 3.37 -33.17
N GLY A 401 17.46 2.89 -32.25
CA GLY A 401 16.04 2.68 -32.48
C GLY A 401 15.68 1.29 -32.99
N ASP A 402 16.61 0.33 -32.99
CA ASP A 402 16.37 -1.00 -33.55
C ASP A 402 15.48 -1.83 -32.61
N ASN A 403 14.34 -2.31 -33.11
CA ASN A 403 13.44 -3.24 -32.42
C ASN A 403 13.09 -2.82 -30.98
N LEU A 404 12.69 -1.57 -30.80
CA LEU A 404 12.30 -1.06 -29.48
C LEU A 404 11.06 -1.79 -28.93
N ALA A 405 11.09 -2.11 -27.64
CA ALA A 405 9.96 -2.65 -26.91
C ALA A 405 9.35 -1.61 -25.97
N LEU A 406 8.08 -1.79 -25.63
CA LEU A 406 7.43 -1.08 -24.53
C LEU A 406 8.00 -1.61 -23.21
N ILE A 407 8.81 -0.79 -22.54
CA ILE A 407 9.57 -1.17 -21.35
C ILE A 407 9.03 -0.54 -20.07
N ASP A 408 8.35 0.59 -20.18
CA ASP A 408 7.74 1.28 -19.03
C ASP A 408 6.38 1.88 -19.41
N VAL A 409 5.46 1.90 -18.45
CA VAL A 409 4.09 2.37 -18.63
C VAL A 409 3.55 3.06 -17.38
N GLU A 410 2.75 4.10 -17.60
CA GLU A 410 1.72 4.51 -16.63
C GLU A 410 0.35 4.35 -17.27
N VAL A 411 -0.62 3.92 -16.49
CA VAL A 411 -1.94 3.54 -17.00
C VAL A 411 -3.08 4.12 -16.17
N ILE A 412 -4.25 4.23 -16.80
CA ILE A 412 -5.54 4.43 -16.13
C ILE A 412 -6.42 3.21 -16.34
N PRO A 413 -7.33 2.87 -15.42
CA PRO A 413 -8.25 1.75 -15.61
C PRO A 413 -9.21 2.00 -16.77
N ILE A 414 -9.56 0.96 -17.54
CA ILE A 414 -10.48 1.09 -18.67
C ILE A 414 -11.89 1.54 -18.24
N TYR A 415 -12.27 1.25 -16.99
CA TYR A 415 -13.53 1.74 -16.45
C TYR A 415 -13.56 3.27 -16.39
N ASP A 416 -12.44 4.00 -16.30
CA ASP A 416 -12.46 5.47 -16.34
C ASP A 416 -12.96 6.04 -17.69
N LEU A 417 -13.05 5.20 -18.73
CA LEU A 417 -13.66 5.56 -20.01
C LEU A 417 -15.19 5.44 -20.02
N MET A 418 -15.82 4.98 -18.92
CA MET A 418 -17.27 4.91 -18.82
C MET A 418 -17.87 6.28 -18.46
N PRO A 419 -19.01 6.67 -19.05
CA PRO A 419 -19.57 8.02 -18.91
C PRO A 419 -20.12 8.31 -17.50
N THR A 420 -20.68 7.32 -16.81
CA THR A 420 -21.37 7.50 -15.52
C THR A 420 -20.63 6.85 -14.35
N ALA A 421 -20.76 7.42 -13.14
CA ALA A 421 -20.13 6.88 -11.95
C ALA A 421 -20.65 5.47 -11.60
N GLU A 422 -21.93 5.22 -11.84
CA GLU A 422 -22.59 3.93 -11.62
C GLU A 422 -21.95 2.84 -12.49
N LEU A 423 -21.75 3.11 -13.79
CA LEU A 423 -21.17 2.14 -14.71
C LEU A 423 -19.67 1.93 -14.42
N ARG A 424 -18.95 2.98 -14.02
CA ARG A 424 -17.55 2.88 -13.56
C ARG A 424 -17.42 1.94 -12.38
N ASN A 425 -18.26 2.12 -11.36
CA ASN A 425 -18.23 1.29 -10.16
C ASN A 425 -18.58 -0.17 -10.49
N ALA A 426 -19.62 -0.41 -11.28
CA ALA A 426 -20.02 -1.76 -11.67
C ALA A 426 -18.92 -2.50 -12.47
N LEU A 427 -18.31 -1.85 -13.46
CA LEU A 427 -17.21 -2.46 -14.23
C LEU A 427 -15.96 -2.65 -13.36
N ARG A 428 -15.64 -1.72 -12.46
CA ARG A 428 -14.56 -1.87 -11.49
C ARG A 428 -14.78 -3.09 -10.59
N GLU A 429 -15.97 -3.24 -10.03
CA GLU A 429 -16.33 -4.39 -9.18
C GLU A 429 -16.15 -5.71 -9.91
N TYR A 430 -16.64 -5.79 -11.16
CA TYR A 430 -16.45 -6.97 -11.99
C TYR A 430 -14.97 -7.24 -12.28
N MET A 431 -14.21 -6.21 -12.64
CA MET A 431 -12.79 -6.33 -12.98
C MET A 431 -11.94 -6.81 -11.79
N VAL A 432 -12.12 -6.18 -10.62
CA VAL A 432 -11.32 -6.43 -9.40
C VAL A 432 -11.77 -7.70 -8.68
N GLY A 433 -13.09 -7.95 -8.61
CA GLY A 433 -13.67 -9.06 -7.87
C GLY A 433 -13.73 -10.37 -8.66
N THR A 434 -14.27 -10.32 -9.88
CA THR A 434 -14.56 -11.52 -10.70
C THR A 434 -13.43 -11.79 -11.68
N TYR A 435 -13.15 -10.85 -12.59
CA TYR A 435 -12.22 -11.07 -13.70
C TYR A 435 -10.79 -11.37 -13.23
N GLN A 436 -10.23 -10.57 -12.31
CA GLN A 436 -8.91 -10.81 -11.72
C GLN A 436 -8.81 -12.20 -11.06
N LYS A 437 -9.85 -12.58 -10.30
CA LYS A 437 -9.90 -13.87 -9.61
C LYS A 437 -9.90 -15.03 -10.61
N GLU A 438 -10.68 -14.92 -11.68
CA GLU A 438 -10.71 -15.92 -12.75
C GLU A 438 -9.33 -16.09 -13.38
N ARG A 439 -8.63 -14.99 -13.71
CA ARG A 439 -7.28 -15.05 -14.30
C ARG A 439 -6.26 -15.72 -13.39
N TYR A 440 -6.32 -15.48 -12.08
CA TYR A 440 -5.35 -16.04 -11.13
C TYR A 440 -5.72 -17.41 -10.58
N SER A 441 -6.99 -17.80 -10.60
CA SER A 441 -7.44 -19.13 -10.18
C SER A 441 -6.79 -20.27 -10.98
N ALA A 442 -6.33 -20.00 -12.21
CA ALA A 442 -5.61 -20.94 -13.05
C ALA A 442 -4.19 -21.27 -12.53
N SER A 443 -3.51 -20.30 -11.92
CA SER A 443 -2.15 -20.44 -11.40
C SER A 443 -2.09 -20.65 -9.88
N ASP A 444 -3.09 -20.14 -9.16
CA ASP A 444 -3.21 -20.15 -7.70
C ASP A 444 -4.68 -20.44 -7.34
N LYS A 445 -4.99 -21.72 -7.11
CA LYS A 445 -6.37 -22.18 -6.83
C LYS A 445 -6.93 -21.62 -5.52
N ASP A 446 -6.07 -21.16 -4.62
CA ASP A 446 -6.46 -20.61 -3.33
C ASP A 446 -6.60 -19.09 -3.37
N TYR A 447 -6.28 -18.45 -4.49
CA TYR A 447 -6.41 -17.01 -4.66
C TYR A 447 -7.85 -16.53 -4.37
N LYS A 448 -8.00 -15.72 -3.30
CA LYS A 448 -9.32 -15.23 -2.84
C LYS A 448 -9.71 -13.87 -3.38
N GLY A 449 -8.87 -13.24 -4.21
CA GLY A 449 -9.02 -11.86 -4.65
C GLY A 449 -7.95 -10.95 -4.04
N PRO A 450 -7.96 -9.67 -4.38
CA PRO A 450 -7.03 -8.69 -3.82
C PRO A 450 -7.39 -8.37 -2.37
N ASP A 451 -6.37 -8.23 -1.52
CA ASP A 451 -6.60 -7.82 -0.14
C ASP A 451 -6.62 -6.28 -0.04
N LEU A 452 -7.82 -5.71 0.10
CA LEU A 452 -8.05 -4.28 0.28
C LEU A 452 -8.29 -3.97 1.77
N TYR A 453 -7.58 -3.00 2.37
CA TYR A 453 -7.68 -2.73 3.81
C TYR A 453 -8.22 -1.35 4.14
N ILE A 454 -9.21 -1.31 5.03
CA ILE A 454 -9.70 -0.08 5.64
C ILE A 454 -9.27 -0.08 7.11
N LEU A 455 -8.57 0.98 7.51
CA LEU A 455 -8.24 1.25 8.90
C LEU A 455 -9.40 1.98 9.57
N LYS A 456 -9.92 1.39 10.65
CA LYS A 456 -10.92 1.99 11.53
C LYS A 456 -10.51 1.88 12.99
N GLY A 457 -11.11 2.71 13.83
CA GLY A 457 -10.96 2.60 15.29
C GLY A 457 -9.72 3.30 15.88
N PHE A 458 -9.03 4.14 15.11
CA PHE A 458 -7.93 4.99 15.61
C PHE A 458 -8.41 6.31 16.24
N ASN A 459 -9.69 6.39 16.64
CA ASN A 459 -10.27 7.62 17.19
C ASN A 459 -9.76 7.87 18.62
N LEU A 460 -8.52 8.37 18.71
CA LEU A 460 -7.83 8.73 19.95
C LEU A 460 -8.25 10.16 20.33
N THR A 461 -9.16 10.28 21.30
CA THR A 461 -9.81 11.57 21.64
C THR A 461 -9.26 12.22 22.90
N GLU A 462 -8.64 11.46 23.81
CA GLU A 462 -8.17 11.98 25.10
C GLU A 462 -6.96 12.90 24.92
N ASN A 463 -6.86 13.95 25.75
CA ASN A 463 -5.73 14.88 25.67
C ASN A 463 -4.48 14.34 26.37
N THR A 464 -4.02 13.16 25.95
CA THR A 464 -2.83 12.49 26.49
C THR A 464 -2.12 11.63 25.43
N GLY A 465 -0.94 11.12 25.78
CA GLY A 465 -0.20 10.16 24.97
C GLY A 465 -0.99 8.87 24.82
N MET A 466 -1.35 8.51 23.60
CA MET A 466 -2.04 7.26 23.29
C MET A 466 -1.39 6.58 22.09
N GLU A 467 -1.40 5.26 22.10
CA GLU A 467 -0.93 4.45 20.97
C GLU A 467 -1.80 3.22 20.81
N CYS A 468 -2.20 2.90 19.58
CA CYS A 468 -2.78 1.61 19.25
C CYS A 468 -2.16 1.08 17.96
N LYS A 469 -2.21 -0.23 17.78
CA LYS A 469 -1.54 -0.92 16.67
C LYS A 469 -2.53 -1.74 15.86
N ALA A 470 -2.24 -1.88 14.59
CA ALA A 470 -2.97 -2.75 13.67
C ALA A 470 -1.93 -3.51 12.84
N TYR A 471 -2.15 -4.79 12.60
CA TYR A 471 -1.30 -5.60 11.74
C TYR A 471 -2.10 -6.10 10.54
N ILE A 472 -1.48 -6.01 9.37
CA ILE A 472 -2.02 -6.44 8.10
C ILE A 472 -1.16 -7.60 7.58
N PRO A 473 -1.50 -8.86 7.90
CA PRO A 473 -0.67 -10.03 7.63
C PRO A 473 -0.27 -10.20 6.15
N GLU A 474 -1.17 -9.88 5.22
CA GLU A 474 -1.02 -10.26 3.82
C GLU A 474 -0.07 -9.34 3.05
N ILE A 475 0.21 -8.14 3.58
CA ILE A 475 1.24 -7.22 3.07
C ILE A 475 2.37 -6.98 4.07
N ASP A 476 2.36 -7.68 5.21
CA ASP A 476 3.33 -7.57 6.32
C ASP A 476 3.54 -6.12 6.83
N VAL A 477 2.46 -5.36 6.94
CA VAL A 477 2.47 -3.96 7.40
C VAL A 477 1.90 -3.85 8.80
N GLU A 478 2.65 -3.24 9.71
CA GLU A 478 2.16 -2.72 10.97
C GLU A 478 1.83 -1.25 10.84
N VAL A 479 0.65 -0.88 11.33
CA VAL A 479 0.17 0.50 11.40
C VAL A 479 0.07 0.89 12.86
N ILE A 480 0.62 2.05 13.20
CA ILE A 480 0.60 2.60 14.55
C ILE A 480 -0.16 3.92 14.50
N ALA A 481 -1.31 3.99 15.17
CA ALA A 481 -1.98 5.24 15.43
C ALA A 481 -1.48 5.78 16.77
N CYS A 482 -0.96 7.00 16.76
CA CYS A 482 -0.40 7.64 17.93
C CYS A 482 -1.00 9.02 18.12
N ARG A 483 -1.33 9.34 19.37
CA ARG A 483 -1.69 10.69 19.79
C ARG A 483 -0.50 11.27 20.53
N THR A 484 0.13 12.28 19.94
CA THR A 484 1.38 12.87 20.46
C THR A 484 1.51 14.33 20.06
N ILE A 485 2.40 15.06 20.74
CA ILE A 485 2.71 16.45 20.42
C ILE A 485 3.80 16.46 19.34
N ILE A 486 3.47 17.01 18.17
CA ILE A 486 4.42 17.33 17.10
C ILE A 486 4.34 18.84 16.89
N LYS A 487 5.38 19.57 17.32
CA LYS A 487 5.38 21.04 17.38
C LYS A 487 5.10 21.69 16.02
N GLU A 488 5.56 21.06 14.95
CA GLU A 488 5.38 21.52 13.58
C GLU A 488 3.95 21.27 13.05
N LEU A 489 3.18 20.40 13.70
CA LEU A 489 1.76 20.18 13.45
C LEU A 489 0.88 21.07 14.33
N SER A 490 1.18 21.12 15.63
CA SER A 490 0.54 21.97 16.64
C SER A 490 1.52 22.31 17.77
N GLU A 491 1.56 23.59 18.19
CA GLU A 491 2.53 24.07 19.19
C GLU A 491 2.35 23.43 20.57
N SER A 492 1.11 23.11 20.95
CA SER A 492 0.78 22.61 22.29
C SER A 492 -0.31 21.54 22.33
N GLU A 493 -1.02 21.28 21.23
CA GLU A 493 -2.11 20.30 21.22
C GLU A 493 -1.65 18.94 20.73
N TYR A 494 -2.25 17.90 21.30
CA TYR A 494 -2.05 16.53 20.84
C TYR A 494 -2.58 16.34 19.41
N SER A 495 -1.71 15.85 18.55
CA SER A 495 -2.02 15.50 17.17
C SER A 495 -2.19 13.99 17.04
N THR A 496 -3.25 13.55 16.36
CA THR A 496 -3.40 12.15 15.98
C THR A 496 -2.66 11.93 14.65
N VAL A 497 -1.70 11.02 14.68
CA VAL A 497 -0.86 10.66 13.54
C VAL A 497 -0.82 9.16 13.35
N ILE A 498 -0.75 8.74 12.08
CA ILE A 498 -0.64 7.35 11.69
C ILE A 498 0.75 7.13 11.09
N TYR A 499 1.45 6.12 11.61
CA TYR A 499 2.70 5.60 11.07
C TYR A 499 2.46 4.22 10.48
N SER A 500 3.24 3.87 9.47
CA SER A 500 3.20 2.55 8.85
C SER A 500 4.58 2.08 8.44
N GLY A 501 4.78 0.77 8.45
CA GLY A 501 6.02 0.12 8.04
C GLY A 501 5.97 -1.39 8.24
N GLU A 502 7.08 -2.07 7.97
CA GLU A 502 7.22 -3.51 8.26
C GLU A 502 7.00 -3.77 9.76
N LYS A 503 6.40 -4.92 10.08
CA LYS A 503 6.11 -5.31 11.46
C LYS A 503 7.35 -5.20 12.35
N GLY A 504 7.25 -4.43 13.44
CA GLY A 504 8.35 -4.22 14.38
C GLY A 504 9.45 -3.25 13.90
N LYS A 505 9.34 -2.67 12.69
CA LYS A 505 10.28 -1.68 12.14
C LYS A 505 9.60 -0.38 11.69
N VAL A 506 8.45 -0.04 12.27
CA VAL A 506 7.70 1.18 11.91
C VAL A 506 8.50 2.44 12.26
N GLY A 507 8.95 3.16 11.23
CA GLY A 507 9.73 4.39 11.39
C GLY A 507 8.86 5.61 11.67
N ARG A 508 9.26 6.47 12.63
CA ARG A 508 8.52 7.69 13.01
C ARG A 508 8.93 8.97 12.28
N LYS A 509 9.79 8.86 11.26
CA LYS A 509 10.26 10.02 10.48
C LYS A 509 9.25 10.50 9.44
N ARG A 510 8.29 9.66 9.02
CA ARG A 510 7.24 10.02 8.07
C ARG A 510 5.92 9.43 8.53
N GLY A 511 4.81 10.10 8.23
CA GLY A 511 3.50 9.63 8.64
C GLY A 511 2.37 10.45 8.06
N PHE A 512 1.17 10.16 8.55
CA PHE A 512 -0.06 10.80 8.12
C PHE A 512 -0.71 11.51 9.31
N PHE A 513 -0.91 12.81 9.22
CA PHE A 513 -1.69 13.59 10.17
C PHE A 513 -3.16 13.60 9.74
N VAL A 514 -4.04 13.15 10.64
CA VAL A 514 -5.46 12.93 10.33
C VAL A 514 -6.30 14.20 10.23
N GLY A 515 -5.70 15.36 10.50
CA GLY A 515 -6.38 16.64 10.57
C GLY A 515 -6.84 17.00 11.98
N SER A 516 -7.26 18.24 12.14
CA SER A 516 -7.88 18.83 13.32
C SER A 516 -8.86 19.92 12.88
N ASP A 517 -9.57 20.53 13.83
CA ASP A 517 -10.45 21.68 13.57
C ASP A 517 -9.68 22.89 13.01
N THR A 518 -8.39 22.98 13.31
CA THR A 518 -7.51 24.10 12.97
C THR A 518 -6.59 23.81 11.78
N ARG A 519 -6.42 22.55 11.39
CA ARG A 519 -5.48 22.15 10.33
C ARG A 519 -6.00 20.99 9.49
N LYS A 520 -5.92 21.12 8.17
CA LYS A 520 -6.26 20.06 7.22
C LYS A 520 -5.39 18.80 7.42
N PRO A 521 -5.91 17.61 7.07
CA PRO A 521 -5.11 16.40 6.98
C PRO A 521 -3.91 16.57 6.04
N CYS A 522 -2.78 15.96 6.37
CA CYS A 522 -1.57 16.04 5.56
C CYS A 522 -0.64 14.84 5.77
N LYS A 523 0.14 14.48 4.76
CA LYS A 523 1.34 13.65 4.96
C LYS A 523 2.47 14.52 5.50
N PHE A 524 3.32 13.97 6.35
CA PHE A 524 4.50 14.67 6.87
C PHE A 524 5.76 13.82 6.79
N GLN A 525 6.92 14.48 6.73
CA GLN A 525 8.23 13.85 6.78
C GLN A 525 9.28 14.74 7.44
N TRP A 526 10.18 14.09 8.17
CA TRP A 526 11.44 14.63 8.68
C TRP A 526 12.57 14.27 7.70
N LYS A 527 13.20 15.27 7.12
CA LYS A 527 14.37 15.08 6.27
C LYS A 527 15.61 14.79 7.12
N ASN A 528 16.67 14.29 6.48
CA ASN A 528 17.92 13.95 7.16
C ASN A 528 18.64 15.15 7.79
N ASP A 529 18.36 16.36 7.31
CA ASP A 529 18.86 17.62 7.87
C ASP A 529 18.02 18.13 9.05
N GLY A 530 16.99 17.39 9.47
CA GLY A 530 16.08 17.76 10.54
C GLY A 530 14.93 18.67 10.11
N THR A 531 14.82 19.03 8.83
CA THR A 531 13.70 19.86 8.36
C THR A 531 12.39 19.06 8.28
N PHE A 532 11.29 19.71 8.66
CA PHE A 532 9.94 19.16 8.60
C PHE A 532 9.23 19.62 7.33
N ALA A 533 8.63 18.69 6.58
CA ALA A 533 7.87 18.99 5.38
C ALA A 533 6.49 18.32 5.43
N THR A 534 5.49 19.00 4.87
CA THR A 534 4.11 18.48 4.78
C THR A 534 3.56 18.56 3.35
N GLU A 535 2.72 17.60 3.01
CA GLU A 535 1.90 17.58 1.79
C GLU A 535 0.42 17.61 2.22
N VAL A 536 -0.23 18.76 2.03
CA VAL A 536 -1.59 19.03 2.50
C VAL A 536 -2.62 18.56 1.46
N PHE A 537 -3.68 17.89 1.93
CA PHE A 537 -4.78 17.47 1.06
C PHE A 537 -5.77 18.63 0.84
N GLU A 538 -5.48 19.50 -0.13
CA GLU A 538 -6.18 20.78 -0.30
C GLU A 538 -7.69 20.67 -0.55
N LYS A 539 -8.14 19.56 -1.13
CA LYS A 539 -9.56 19.30 -1.42
C LYS A 539 -10.39 18.87 -0.21
N LEU A 540 -9.75 18.63 0.94
CA LEU A 540 -10.44 18.30 2.17
C LEU A 540 -10.68 19.56 3.01
N ASP A 541 -11.81 19.56 3.72
CA ASP A 541 -12.10 20.53 4.77
C ASP A 541 -11.25 20.26 6.02
N ASN A 542 -11.19 21.25 6.91
CA ASN A 542 -10.67 21.03 8.26
C ASN A 542 -11.55 20.00 8.99
N GLY A 543 -10.92 19.16 9.79
CA GLY A 543 -11.58 18.09 10.52
C GLY A 543 -10.73 16.82 10.60
N VAL A 544 -11.14 15.92 11.49
CA VAL A 544 -10.47 14.64 11.73
C VAL A 544 -11.02 13.59 10.76
N ILE A 545 -10.13 13.00 9.95
CA ILE A 545 -10.45 11.81 9.16
C ILE A 545 -10.57 10.61 10.09
N THR A 546 -11.65 9.84 9.97
CA THR A 546 -11.92 8.64 10.80
C THR A 546 -11.74 7.31 10.06
N GLU A 547 -11.55 7.36 8.75
CA GLU A 547 -11.33 6.19 7.89
C GLU A 547 -10.13 6.45 7.00
N LEU A 548 -9.16 5.54 7.04
CA LEU A 548 -7.95 5.62 6.23
C LEU A 548 -7.74 4.30 5.49
N TYR A 549 -7.01 4.38 4.39
CA TYR A 549 -6.71 3.23 3.55
C TYR A 549 -5.21 2.99 3.55
N VAL A 550 -4.84 1.71 3.56
CA VAL A 550 -3.44 1.29 3.42
C VAL A 550 -3.27 0.73 2.03
N ASP A 551 -2.36 1.34 1.27
CA ASP A 551 -1.98 0.78 -0.01
C ASP A 551 -1.05 -0.43 0.14
N ALA A 552 -0.79 -1.12 -0.97
CA ALA A 552 0.00 -2.34 -0.94
C ALA A 552 1.50 -2.10 -0.62
N THR A 553 1.95 -0.84 -0.53
CA THR A 553 3.29 -0.46 -0.03
C THR A 553 3.30 -0.05 1.43
N GLY A 554 2.13 -0.13 2.09
CA GLY A 554 1.94 0.35 3.44
C GLY A 554 1.75 1.87 3.53
N ASN A 555 1.64 2.62 2.43
CA ASN A 555 1.40 4.06 2.52
C ASN A 555 -0.08 4.33 2.86
N ILE A 556 -0.28 5.32 3.73
CA ILE A 556 -1.60 5.77 4.17
C ILE A 556 -2.17 6.77 3.15
N THR A 557 -3.41 6.55 2.73
CA THR A 557 -4.14 7.42 1.80
C THR A 557 -5.61 7.63 2.19
N ILE A 558 -6.25 8.61 1.54
CA ILE A 558 -7.60 9.12 1.84
C ILE A 558 -8.64 8.83 0.74
N TYR A 559 -8.26 8.18 -0.37
CA TYR A 559 -9.14 7.89 -1.50
C TYR A 559 -8.74 6.56 -2.18
N PRO A 560 -9.65 5.74 -2.77
CA PRO A 560 -11.07 6.03 -3.07
C PRO A 560 -12.09 5.10 -2.39
N LYS A 561 -13.28 5.68 -2.16
CA LYS A 561 -14.53 4.95 -1.92
C LYS A 561 -14.86 4.01 -3.08
N GLY A 562 -15.15 2.77 -2.74
CA GLY A 562 -15.79 1.73 -3.57
C GLY A 562 -16.78 0.92 -2.72
N VAL A 563 -17.23 -0.24 -3.20
CA VAL A 563 -18.19 -1.09 -2.47
C VAL A 563 -17.53 -1.72 -1.25
N THR A 564 -18.12 -1.48 -0.07
CA THR A 564 -17.62 -1.93 1.24
C THR A 564 -17.39 -3.45 1.34
N SER A 565 -18.00 -4.27 0.48
CA SER A 565 -17.87 -5.73 0.47
C SER A 565 -16.52 -6.25 -0.02
N LEU A 566 -15.70 -5.43 -0.67
CA LEU A 566 -14.38 -5.82 -1.17
C LEU A 566 -13.26 -5.55 -0.15
N TYR A 567 -13.54 -4.88 0.96
CA TYR A 567 -12.53 -4.47 1.93
C TYR A 567 -12.51 -5.39 3.16
N ARG A 568 -11.31 -5.71 3.64
CA ARG A 568 -11.07 -6.25 4.98
C ARG A 568 -10.89 -5.10 5.94
N GLU A 569 -11.77 -5.05 6.93
CA GLU A 569 -11.64 -4.08 8.01
C GLU A 569 -10.47 -4.49 8.91
N VAL A 570 -9.57 -3.53 9.13
CA VAL A 570 -8.46 -3.66 10.05
C VAL A 570 -8.78 -2.73 11.22
N SER A 571 -9.03 -3.33 12.37
CA SER A 571 -9.27 -2.62 13.61
C SER A 571 -7.98 -2.50 14.41
N PHE A 572 -7.75 -1.33 14.99
CA PHE A 572 -6.67 -1.15 15.94
C PHE A 572 -6.94 -1.93 17.23
N SER A 573 -5.91 -2.60 17.73
CA SER A 573 -5.82 -3.29 19.02
C SER A 573 -4.72 -2.67 19.89
N ASP A 574 -4.50 -3.27 21.06
CA ASP A 574 -3.34 -3.00 21.93
C ASP A 574 -3.21 -1.53 22.34
N LEU A 575 -4.34 -0.91 22.67
CA LEU A 575 -4.37 0.45 23.14
C LEU A 575 -3.49 0.59 24.38
N THR A 576 -2.50 1.47 24.28
CA THR A 576 -1.64 1.91 25.38
C THR A 576 -1.92 3.38 25.65
N ILE A 577 -2.13 3.73 26.91
CA ILE A 577 -2.32 5.11 27.35
C ILE A 577 -1.21 5.46 28.34
N ASP A 578 -0.44 6.49 28.01
CA ASP A 578 0.52 7.13 28.90
C ASP A 578 -0.22 8.15 29.76
N VAL A 579 -0.22 7.98 31.07
CA VAL A 579 -0.96 8.84 32.00
C VAL A 579 -0.21 10.13 32.37
N THR A 580 1.02 10.33 31.90
CA THR A 580 1.94 11.36 32.42
C THR A 580 1.41 12.79 32.29
N ASN A 581 0.76 13.09 31.18
CA ASN A 581 0.15 14.42 30.94
C ASN A 581 -1.38 14.36 30.93
N TRP A 582 -1.97 13.28 31.44
CA TRP A 582 -3.43 13.12 31.44
C TRP A 582 -4.02 13.84 32.66
N ASP A 583 -4.64 14.99 32.40
CA ASP A 583 -5.41 15.71 33.42
C ASP A 583 -6.73 14.98 33.71
N ASN A 584 -6.97 14.65 34.99
CA ASN A 584 -8.11 13.85 35.47
C ASN A 584 -8.35 12.53 34.71
N PRO A 585 -7.45 11.54 34.80
CA PRO A 585 -7.53 10.31 34.01
C PRO A 585 -8.83 9.50 34.23
N VAL A 586 -9.60 9.30 33.16
CA VAL A 586 -10.80 8.44 33.15
C VAL A 586 -10.67 7.40 32.04
N VAL A 587 -10.47 6.15 32.43
CA VAL A 587 -10.33 5.03 31.50
C VAL A 587 -11.69 4.45 31.18
N THR A 588 -12.06 4.44 29.90
CA THR A 588 -13.40 4.07 29.40
C THR A 588 -13.42 2.81 28.54
N GLN A 589 -12.25 2.26 28.20
CA GLN A 589 -12.08 1.05 27.39
C GLN A 589 -10.88 0.23 27.85
N ASN A 590 -10.79 -1.02 27.41
CA ASN A 590 -9.66 -1.89 27.75
C ASN A 590 -8.36 -1.33 27.16
N CYS A 591 -7.29 -1.31 27.97
CA CYS A 591 -6.02 -0.74 27.57
C CYS A 591 -4.86 -1.21 28.47
N THR A 592 -3.65 -0.89 28.07
CA THR A 592 -2.45 -0.88 28.93
C THR A 592 -2.22 0.55 29.42
N LEU A 593 -2.05 0.73 30.73
CA LEU A 593 -1.66 2.00 31.33
C LEU A 593 -0.17 1.99 31.67
N THR A 594 0.50 3.10 31.32
CA THR A 594 1.93 3.33 31.56
C THR A 594 2.16 4.77 32.04
N GLY A 595 3.38 5.09 32.49
CA GLY A 595 3.78 6.46 32.84
C GLY A 595 3.52 6.83 34.30
N GLU A 596 3.75 8.09 34.64
CA GLU A 596 3.68 8.61 36.02
C GLU A 596 2.68 9.75 36.14
N THR A 597 1.68 9.65 37.01
CA THR A 597 0.71 10.72 37.26
C THR A 597 0.54 11.01 38.74
N THR A 598 0.22 12.25 39.07
CA THR A 598 -0.19 12.66 40.42
C THR A 598 -1.71 12.70 40.60
N HIS A 599 -2.46 12.49 39.53
CA HIS A 599 -3.91 12.56 39.52
C HIS A 599 -4.55 11.22 39.89
N ARG A 600 -5.81 11.30 40.33
CA ARG A 600 -6.66 10.13 40.50
C ARG A 600 -7.00 9.50 39.15
N ILE A 601 -6.84 8.19 39.03
CA ILE A 601 -7.29 7.42 37.87
C ILE A 601 -8.63 6.78 38.17
N VAL A 602 -9.62 6.97 37.29
CA VAL A 602 -10.94 6.34 37.38
C VAL A 602 -11.09 5.29 36.29
N LEU A 603 -11.32 4.04 36.67
CA LEU A 603 -11.65 2.95 35.75
C LEU A 603 -13.17 2.80 35.67
N LYS A 604 -13.75 2.87 34.46
CA LYS A 604 -15.17 2.58 34.24
C LYS A 604 -15.48 1.09 34.45
N LYS A 605 -16.78 0.77 34.57
CA LYS A 605 -17.28 -0.59 34.79
C LYS A 605 -16.89 -1.54 33.67
N GLY A 606 -16.48 -2.75 34.04
CA GLY A 606 -16.30 -3.88 33.14
C GLY A 606 -14.97 -3.89 32.39
N LEU A 607 -14.00 -3.07 32.80
CA LEU A 607 -12.73 -2.95 32.07
C LEU A 607 -11.70 -3.97 32.52
N GLU A 608 -10.98 -4.49 31.52
CA GLU A 608 -9.71 -5.18 31.68
C GLU A 608 -8.57 -4.21 31.34
N VAL A 609 -7.72 -3.94 32.33
CA VAL A 609 -6.66 -2.93 32.23
C VAL A 609 -5.34 -3.54 32.64
N SER A 610 -4.36 -3.50 31.74
CA SER A 610 -3.00 -3.95 32.02
C SER A 610 -2.19 -2.81 32.62
N PHE A 611 -1.41 -3.06 33.65
CA PHE A 611 -0.45 -2.10 34.20
C PHE A 611 0.96 -2.48 33.76
N ASP A 612 1.63 -1.55 33.09
CA ASP A 612 3.02 -1.71 32.66
C ASP A 612 3.85 -0.49 33.06
N ASN A 613 4.50 -0.60 34.22
CA ASN A 613 5.27 0.47 34.85
C ASN A 613 4.42 1.74 35.12
N LEU A 614 3.17 1.54 35.55
CA LEU A 614 2.26 2.60 35.95
C LEU A 614 2.58 3.10 37.36
N HIS A 615 2.90 4.39 37.50
CA HIS A 615 3.19 5.05 38.77
C HIS A 615 2.15 6.13 39.07
N VAL A 616 1.38 5.97 40.14
CA VAL A 616 0.41 6.96 40.63
C VAL A 616 0.93 7.52 41.94
N VAL A 617 1.41 8.77 41.97
CA VAL A 617 2.09 9.36 43.13
C VAL A 617 1.28 10.53 43.68
N GLY A 618 0.63 10.34 44.82
CA GLY A 618 -0.29 11.30 45.44
C GLY A 618 -1.74 11.15 45.02
N GLY A 619 -1.98 10.55 43.86
CA GLY A 619 -3.30 10.11 43.42
C GLY A 619 -3.71 8.74 43.98
N ASN A 620 -4.89 8.29 43.57
CA ASN A 620 -5.36 6.93 43.83
C ASN A 620 -6.07 6.32 42.62
N LEU A 621 -6.38 5.03 42.68
CA LEU A 621 -7.16 4.34 41.67
C LEU A 621 -8.59 4.09 42.17
N VAL A 622 -9.59 4.44 41.37
CA VAL A 622 -11.01 4.23 41.69
C VAL A 622 -11.67 3.39 40.61
N CYS A 623 -12.27 2.28 41.00
CA CYS A 623 -12.95 1.35 40.10
C CYS A 623 -14.48 1.55 40.19
N GLN A 624 -15.16 1.68 39.05
CA GLN A 624 -16.61 1.79 39.00
C GLN A 624 -17.24 0.43 38.70
N GLY A 625 -17.39 -0.43 39.71
CA GLY A 625 -17.98 -1.77 39.53
C GLY A 625 -16.92 -2.84 39.29
N ASP A 626 -17.21 -3.82 38.43
CA ASP A 626 -16.29 -4.92 38.13
C ASP A 626 -15.10 -4.43 37.30
N ASN A 627 -13.88 -4.75 37.70
CA ASN A 627 -12.67 -4.41 36.96
C ASN A 627 -11.61 -5.52 37.10
N ASN A 628 -10.89 -5.81 36.02
CA ASN A 628 -9.74 -6.71 36.03
C ASN A 628 -8.45 -5.92 35.78
N ILE A 629 -7.53 -5.97 36.73
CA ILE A 629 -6.19 -5.41 36.60
C ILE A 629 -5.21 -6.55 36.30
N ILE A 630 -4.47 -6.43 35.21
CA ILE A 630 -3.43 -7.40 34.81
C ILE A 630 -2.06 -6.76 34.99
N LEU A 631 -1.24 -7.33 35.86
CA LEU A 631 0.14 -6.88 36.07
C LEU A 631 1.04 -7.50 34.99
N THR A 632 1.50 -6.69 34.04
CA THR A 632 2.34 -7.14 32.92
C THR A 632 3.64 -7.77 33.43
N THR A 633 4.07 -8.88 32.82
CA THR A 633 5.30 -9.59 33.21
C THR A 633 6.50 -8.66 33.21
N GLY A 634 7.24 -8.62 34.33
CA GLY A 634 8.43 -7.77 34.48
C GLY A 634 8.15 -6.30 34.80
N SER A 635 6.88 -5.87 34.84
CA SER A 635 6.51 -4.50 35.21
C SER A 635 6.65 -4.25 36.71
N ASN A 636 6.94 -3.00 37.08
CA ASN A 636 6.92 -2.52 38.45
C ASN A 636 5.96 -1.32 38.60
N ASN A 637 4.78 -1.60 39.13
CA ASN A 637 3.69 -0.63 39.26
C ASN A 637 3.61 -0.11 40.69
N ILE A 638 3.32 1.18 40.83
CA ILE A 638 3.30 1.88 42.12
C ILE A 638 2.01 2.70 42.23
N ILE A 639 1.30 2.55 43.34
CA ILE A 639 0.19 3.42 43.72
C ILE A 639 0.49 3.96 45.12
N ASP A 640 0.82 5.24 45.19
CA ASP A 640 1.29 5.91 46.39
C ASP A 640 0.31 7.02 46.82
N ALA A 641 -0.76 6.63 47.52
CA ALA A 641 -1.84 7.51 47.99
C ALA A 641 -1.51 8.11 49.38
N GLN A 642 -0.40 8.83 49.49
CA GLN A 642 0.09 9.39 50.76
C GLN A 642 -0.55 10.73 51.15
N TRP A 643 -0.86 11.59 50.18
CA TRP A 643 -1.07 13.02 50.49
C TRP A 643 -2.53 13.40 50.78
N GLU A 644 -3.50 12.60 50.34
CA GLU A 644 -4.92 12.95 50.40
C GLU A 644 -5.68 12.23 51.53
N PRO A 645 -6.40 12.98 52.40
CA PRO A 645 -7.21 12.37 53.44
C PRO A 645 -8.29 11.49 52.81
N ASN A 646 -8.50 10.31 53.39
CA ASN A 646 -9.51 9.31 52.98
C ASN A 646 -9.16 8.46 51.75
N TYR A 647 -8.07 8.70 51.01
CA TYR A 647 -7.80 7.88 49.83
C TYR A 647 -7.33 6.48 50.19
N SER A 648 -8.12 5.48 49.80
CA SER A 648 -7.60 4.14 49.59
C SER A 648 -6.70 4.13 48.36
N GLY A 649 -5.63 3.33 48.38
CA GLY A 649 -4.72 3.21 47.23
C GLY A 649 -5.48 2.75 45.98
N ILE A 650 -6.19 1.62 46.10
CA ILE A 650 -7.20 1.18 45.13
C ILE A 650 -8.55 1.08 45.82
N SER A 651 -9.57 1.69 45.22
CA SER A 651 -10.94 1.73 45.73
C SER A 651 -11.85 0.90 44.81
N PRO A 652 -12.20 -0.35 45.19
CA PRO A 652 -13.16 -1.16 44.43
C PRO A 652 -14.55 -0.52 44.42
N GLY A 653 -15.31 -0.72 43.35
CA GLY A 653 -16.68 -0.21 43.26
C GLY A 653 -17.64 -0.95 44.21
N ARG A 654 -18.63 -0.23 44.74
CA ARG A 654 -19.60 -0.71 45.75
C ARG A 654 -20.25 -2.07 45.44
N GLU A 655 -20.69 -2.27 44.19
CA GLU A 655 -21.43 -3.46 43.76
C GLU A 655 -20.63 -4.35 42.79
N GLY A 656 -19.31 -4.18 42.71
CA GLY A 656 -18.47 -4.89 41.76
C GLY A 656 -17.35 -5.69 42.41
N THR A 657 -16.63 -6.45 41.59
CA THR A 657 -15.47 -7.22 41.98
C THR A 657 -14.22 -6.65 41.33
N LEU A 658 -13.27 -6.20 42.15
CA LEU A 658 -11.92 -5.92 41.69
C LEU A 658 -11.13 -7.22 41.62
N THR A 659 -10.69 -7.62 40.43
CA THR A 659 -9.76 -8.73 40.24
C THR A 659 -8.37 -8.21 39.92
N ILE A 660 -7.34 -8.73 40.58
CA ILE A 660 -5.93 -8.48 40.25
C ILE A 660 -5.27 -9.80 39.85
N SER A 661 -4.56 -9.80 38.73
CA SER A 661 -3.88 -10.96 38.16
C SER A 661 -2.59 -10.57 37.44
N GLY A 662 -1.96 -11.51 36.73
CA GLY A 662 -0.66 -11.31 36.08
C GLY A 662 0.53 -11.68 36.98
N THR A 663 1.74 -11.46 36.48
CA THR A 663 3.01 -11.85 37.14
C THR A 663 3.90 -10.66 37.47
N GLY A 664 3.51 -9.44 37.07
CA GLY A 664 4.19 -8.20 37.43
C GLY A 664 4.12 -7.87 38.92
N ALA A 665 4.81 -6.80 39.30
CA ALA A 665 4.83 -6.27 40.65
C ALA A 665 3.87 -5.08 40.83
N LEU A 666 3.23 -5.01 42.00
CA LEU A 666 2.38 -3.90 42.41
C LEU A 666 2.70 -3.50 43.85
N THR A 667 3.15 -2.26 44.04
CA THR A 667 3.36 -1.67 45.36
C THR A 667 2.28 -0.63 45.64
N ILE A 668 1.58 -0.77 46.77
CA ILE A 668 0.53 0.16 47.20
C ILE A 668 0.91 0.73 48.56
N ARG A 669 0.88 2.06 48.68
CA ARG A 669 1.03 2.78 49.95
C ARG A 669 -0.17 3.69 50.15
N SER A 670 -0.78 3.65 51.33
CA SER A 670 -1.88 4.54 51.69
C SER A 670 -1.67 5.08 53.12
N GLU A 671 -1.74 6.40 53.28
CA GLU A 671 -1.57 7.00 54.61
C GLU A 671 -2.88 7.05 55.40
N TYR A 672 -4.00 7.36 54.76
CA TYR A 672 -5.28 7.64 55.45
C TYR A 672 -6.39 6.64 55.13
N GLY A 673 -6.20 5.78 54.13
CA GLY A 673 -7.16 4.81 53.65
C GLY A 673 -6.65 3.38 53.72
N ALA A 674 -7.47 2.46 53.22
CA ALA A 674 -7.02 1.08 53.04
C ALA A 674 -6.04 1.03 51.87
N GLY A 675 -5.12 0.07 51.85
CA GLY A 675 -4.30 -0.13 50.66
C GLY A 675 -5.19 -0.50 49.46
N ILE A 676 -5.98 -1.56 49.60
CA ILE A 676 -7.07 -1.92 48.69
C ILE A 676 -8.37 -2.04 49.49
N GLY A 677 -9.39 -1.26 49.16
CA GLY A 677 -10.71 -1.38 49.77
C GLY A 677 -11.41 -0.06 50.08
N ALA A 678 -12.17 -0.03 51.17
CA ALA A 678 -13.05 1.09 51.51
C ALA A 678 -12.26 2.17 52.25
N GLY A 679 -11.93 3.24 51.53
CA GLY A 679 -11.44 4.51 52.08
C GLY A 679 -12.21 5.69 51.49
N ASP A 680 -12.02 5.93 50.19
CA ASP A 680 -12.65 7.04 49.46
C ASP A 680 -14.18 6.82 49.38
N VAL A 681 -14.58 5.58 49.11
CA VAL A 681 -15.98 5.14 49.09
C VAL A 681 -16.42 4.58 50.44
N PRO A 682 -17.68 4.81 50.87
CA PRO A 682 -18.20 4.26 52.12
C PRO A 682 -18.30 2.73 52.11
N GLU A 683 -18.49 2.16 50.92
CA GLU A 683 -18.68 0.73 50.72
C GLU A 683 -17.87 0.29 49.48
N CYS A 684 -17.02 -0.74 49.64
CA CYS A 684 -16.40 -1.46 48.52
C CYS A 684 -17.07 -2.81 48.28
N GLY A 685 -17.08 -3.23 47.03
CA GLY A 685 -17.48 -4.59 46.65
C GLY A 685 -16.38 -5.62 46.94
N ASN A 686 -16.32 -6.68 46.15
CA ASN A 686 -15.42 -7.80 46.39
C ASN A 686 -13.99 -7.49 45.88
N ILE A 687 -13.00 -8.10 46.51
CA ILE A 687 -11.60 -8.03 46.13
C ILE A 687 -11.11 -9.45 45.88
N VAL A 688 -10.53 -9.69 44.71
CA VAL A 688 -9.98 -11.00 44.33
C VAL A 688 -8.55 -10.82 43.82
N ILE A 689 -7.58 -11.41 44.51
CA ILE A 689 -6.18 -11.47 44.08
C ILE A 689 -5.89 -12.88 43.57
N LYS A 690 -5.73 -13.03 42.26
CA LYS A 690 -5.47 -14.33 41.62
C LYS A 690 -3.99 -14.65 41.52
N ASN A 691 -3.13 -13.65 41.28
CA ASN A 691 -1.69 -13.81 41.15
C ASN A 691 -0.96 -12.44 41.25
N GLY A 692 0.38 -12.45 41.20
CA GLY A 692 1.23 -11.27 41.17
C GLY A 692 2.18 -11.18 42.37
N ASN A 693 3.10 -10.20 42.33
CA ASN A 693 3.93 -9.84 43.48
C ASN A 693 3.43 -8.52 44.06
N ILE A 694 2.57 -8.61 45.08
CA ILE A 694 1.80 -7.47 45.57
C ILE A 694 2.26 -7.09 46.98
N ASN A 695 2.69 -5.84 47.15
CA ASN A 695 3.13 -5.30 48.44
C ASN A 695 2.26 -4.10 48.84
N ILE A 696 1.50 -4.25 49.92
CA ILE A 696 0.48 -3.32 50.35
C ILE A 696 0.78 -2.86 51.76
N TRP A 697 0.85 -1.54 51.94
CA TRP A 697 1.03 -0.90 53.23
C TRP A 697 -0.03 0.18 53.47
N SER A 698 -0.64 0.15 54.65
CA SER A 698 -1.55 1.20 55.13
C SER A 698 -1.15 1.71 56.51
N LYS A 699 -1.17 3.04 56.71
CA LYS A 699 -0.87 3.63 58.03
C LYS A 699 -2.09 3.68 58.95
N ASN A 700 -3.24 4.10 58.42
CA ASN A 700 -4.47 4.39 59.18
C ASN A 700 -5.68 3.53 58.77
N GLY A 701 -5.46 2.37 58.17
CA GLY A 701 -6.51 1.42 57.81
C GLY A 701 -5.97 0.00 57.67
N SER A 702 -6.83 -0.94 57.27
CA SER A 702 -6.38 -2.27 56.86
C SER A 702 -5.58 -2.19 55.56
N ALA A 703 -4.60 -3.07 55.36
CA ALA A 703 -3.89 -3.13 54.09
C ALA A 703 -4.86 -3.56 52.97
N ILE A 704 -5.71 -4.55 53.24
CA ILE A 704 -6.84 -4.94 52.38
C ILE A 704 -8.11 -4.94 53.23
N GLY A 705 -9.11 -4.12 52.87
CA GLY A 705 -10.40 -4.07 53.59
C GLY A 705 -10.85 -2.64 53.91
N THR A 706 -11.16 -2.32 55.17
CA THR A 706 -11.73 -1.01 55.55
C THR A 706 -10.68 -0.06 56.15
N SER A 707 -10.97 1.25 56.20
CA SER A 707 -10.06 2.23 56.83
C SER A 707 -10.68 3.22 57.83
N LYS A 708 -12.01 3.40 57.84
CA LYS A 708 -12.70 4.40 58.66
C LYS A 708 -13.97 3.86 59.27
N SER A 709 -14.51 4.60 60.23
CA SER A 709 -15.80 4.38 60.86
C SER A 709 -16.95 4.21 59.87
N GLY A 710 -17.83 3.24 60.11
CA GLY A 710 -19.04 2.97 59.33
C GLY A 710 -18.81 2.51 57.88
N ARG A 711 -17.64 1.93 57.59
CA ARG A 711 -17.25 1.44 56.26
C ARG A 711 -17.48 -0.07 56.13
N SER A 712 -17.83 -0.49 54.91
CA SER A 712 -17.93 -1.91 54.59
C SER A 712 -17.13 -2.32 53.37
N CYS A 713 -16.61 -3.54 53.37
CA CYS A 713 -16.11 -4.19 52.17
C CYS A 713 -16.80 -5.53 51.93
N GLY A 714 -16.88 -5.93 50.67
CA GLY A 714 -17.37 -7.24 50.26
C GLY A 714 -16.43 -8.38 50.66
N ASN A 715 -16.49 -9.48 49.92
CA ASN A 715 -15.62 -10.64 50.13
C ASN A 715 -14.18 -10.31 49.71
N ILE A 716 -13.21 -10.90 50.40
CA ILE A 716 -11.79 -10.76 50.09
C ILE A 716 -11.22 -12.16 49.83
N ASP A 717 -10.91 -12.44 48.57
CA ASP A 717 -10.35 -13.72 48.14
C ASP A 717 -8.91 -13.53 47.67
N ILE A 718 -7.96 -14.19 48.33
CA ILE A 718 -6.55 -14.23 47.90
C ILE A 718 -6.22 -15.66 47.52
N ILE A 719 -6.15 -15.90 46.22
CA ILE A 719 -6.14 -17.24 45.63
C ILE A 719 -4.72 -17.67 45.25
N GLY A 720 -3.85 -16.74 44.84
CA GLY A 720 -2.52 -17.04 44.33
C GLY A 720 -1.53 -15.89 44.43
N GLY A 721 -0.27 -16.15 44.03
CA GLY A 721 0.82 -15.16 44.02
C GLY A 721 1.52 -14.97 45.37
N THR A 722 2.36 -13.92 45.43
CA THR A 722 3.06 -13.48 46.64
C THR A 722 2.48 -12.16 47.11
N VAL A 723 1.84 -12.16 48.29
CA VAL A 723 1.17 -10.98 48.85
C VAL A 723 1.77 -10.59 50.19
N ILE A 724 2.11 -9.31 50.35
CA ILE A 724 2.54 -8.71 51.61
C ILE A 724 1.50 -7.64 51.97
N ALA A 725 0.79 -7.82 53.08
CA ALA A 725 -0.26 -6.94 53.56
C ALA A 725 0.10 -6.45 54.97
N LYS A 726 0.38 -5.15 55.11
CA LYS A 726 0.86 -4.56 56.37
C LYS A 726 0.07 -3.34 56.78
N THR A 727 -0.27 -3.25 58.06
CA THR A 727 -0.81 -2.05 58.67
C THR A 727 -0.05 -1.65 59.93
N THR A 728 0.04 -0.35 60.18
CA THR A 728 0.52 0.20 61.46
C THR A 728 -0.62 0.75 62.33
N PHE A 729 -1.86 0.74 61.84
CA PHE A 729 -2.98 1.28 62.60
C PHE A 729 -3.30 0.35 63.77
N PRO A 730 -3.32 0.82 65.04
CA PRO A 730 -3.35 -0.04 66.21
C PRO A 730 -4.46 -1.09 66.18
N ASP A 731 -5.66 -0.74 65.73
CA ASP A 731 -6.86 -1.61 65.78
C ASP A 731 -7.26 -2.17 64.41
N ALA A 732 -6.32 -2.20 63.45
CA ALA A 732 -6.57 -2.76 62.12
C ALA A 732 -6.03 -4.19 61.98
N ALA A 733 -6.88 -5.08 61.48
CA ALA A 733 -6.40 -6.31 60.86
C ALA A 733 -5.62 -5.96 59.58
N ALA A 734 -4.61 -6.76 59.24
CA ALA A 734 -3.88 -6.58 57.98
C ALA A 734 -4.83 -6.77 56.79
N ILE A 735 -5.70 -7.78 56.89
CA ILE A 735 -6.77 -8.07 55.93
C ILE A 735 -8.09 -8.13 56.70
N GLY A 736 -9.05 -7.27 56.37
CA GLY A 736 -10.38 -7.24 56.99
C GLY A 736 -10.79 -5.86 57.49
N THR A 737 -11.10 -5.71 58.79
CA THR A 737 -11.62 -4.45 59.35
C THR A 737 -10.63 -3.68 60.23
N CYS A 738 -10.94 -2.40 60.49
CA CYS A 738 -10.18 -1.49 61.36
C CYS A 738 -11.13 -0.59 62.19
N THR A 739 -10.62 0.20 63.16
CA THR A 739 -11.29 1.30 63.93
C THR A 739 -11.91 0.97 65.29
N GLN A 740 -11.85 1.97 66.20
CA GLN A 740 -12.17 1.93 67.64
C GLN A 740 -13.63 2.16 68.03
N MET A 741 -14.51 2.59 67.13
CA MET A 741 -15.79 3.15 67.59
C MET A 741 -17.06 2.77 66.80
N GLU A 742 -17.02 2.21 65.58
CA GLU A 742 -18.26 1.96 64.82
C GLU A 742 -18.21 0.75 63.86
N ASP A 743 -19.40 0.18 63.62
CA ASP A 743 -19.83 -1.01 62.87
C ASP A 743 -19.16 -1.31 61.50
N ASN A 744 -17.84 -1.43 61.45
CA ASN A 744 -17.16 -1.82 60.22
C ASN A 744 -17.41 -3.28 59.87
N LYS A 745 -17.58 -3.54 58.57
CA LYS A 745 -17.95 -4.87 58.07
C LYS A 745 -17.02 -5.31 56.95
N CYS A 746 -16.53 -6.54 57.00
CA CYS A 746 -16.07 -7.25 55.81
C CYS A 746 -16.95 -8.45 55.50
N GLY A 747 -17.02 -8.84 54.23
CA GLY A 747 -17.58 -10.12 53.82
C GLY A 747 -16.73 -11.30 54.29
N ASN A 748 -16.86 -12.44 53.60
CA ASN A 748 -15.99 -13.57 53.86
C ASN A 748 -14.55 -13.26 53.43
N VAL A 749 -13.58 -13.86 54.13
CA VAL A 749 -12.17 -13.78 53.73
C VAL A 749 -11.69 -15.19 53.40
N PHE A 750 -11.31 -15.42 52.15
CA PHE A 750 -10.82 -16.71 51.68
C PHE A 750 -9.35 -16.61 51.25
N ILE A 751 -8.52 -17.48 51.81
CA ILE A 751 -7.12 -17.64 51.42
C ILE A 751 -6.96 -19.03 50.80
N GLY A 752 -6.77 -19.06 49.48
CA GLY A 752 -6.70 -20.28 48.69
C GLY A 752 -5.35 -21.00 48.81
N ARG A 753 -5.36 -22.31 48.58
CA ARG A 753 -4.17 -23.17 48.66
C ARG A 753 -3.08 -22.86 47.63
N ASN A 754 -3.40 -22.13 46.57
CA ASN A 754 -2.48 -21.82 45.47
C ASN A 754 -1.65 -20.54 45.73
N ILE A 755 -1.82 -19.91 46.89
CA ILE A 755 -0.97 -18.80 47.31
C ILE A 755 0.48 -19.26 47.50
N GLU A 756 1.43 -18.53 46.92
CA GLU A 756 2.85 -18.85 47.06
C GLU A 756 3.34 -18.47 48.45
N ARG A 757 2.97 -17.27 48.89
CA ARG A 757 3.30 -16.72 50.21
C ARG A 757 2.38 -15.55 50.56
N LEU A 758 1.86 -15.55 51.78
CA LEU A 758 1.15 -14.41 52.38
C LEU A 758 1.88 -13.91 53.62
N THR A 759 2.32 -12.66 53.63
CA THR A 759 2.85 -12.01 54.84
C THR A 759 1.84 -10.99 55.34
N VAL A 760 1.39 -11.13 56.59
CA VAL A 760 0.41 -10.24 57.22
C VAL A 760 0.99 -9.61 58.47
N GLN A 761 0.89 -8.28 58.59
CA GLN A 761 1.25 -7.53 59.80
C GLN A 761 0.06 -6.70 60.25
N LYS A 762 -0.46 -7.00 61.45
CA LYS A 762 -1.60 -6.29 62.04
C LYS A 762 -1.15 -5.11 62.90
N GLY A 763 -2.12 -4.30 63.29
CA GLY A 763 -1.96 -3.30 64.35
C GLY A 763 -1.64 -3.92 65.71
N GLY A 764 -0.96 -3.14 66.57
CA GLY A 764 -0.56 -3.59 67.90
C GLY A 764 -1.72 -4.05 68.80
N LEU A 765 -2.89 -3.46 68.63
CA LEU A 765 -4.11 -3.72 69.43
C LEU A 765 -5.17 -4.55 68.69
N ALA A 766 -4.98 -4.80 67.38
CA ALA A 766 -5.94 -5.53 66.58
C ALA A 766 -6.14 -6.97 67.08
N LEU A 767 -7.39 -7.44 67.06
CA LEU A 767 -7.75 -8.79 67.51
C LEU A 767 -7.13 -9.87 66.62
N GLU A 768 -7.21 -9.69 65.30
CA GLU A 768 -6.79 -10.70 64.33
C GLU A 768 -5.85 -10.12 63.26
N HIS A 769 -4.98 -10.97 62.70
CA HIS A 769 -4.23 -10.62 61.49
C HIS A 769 -5.12 -10.58 60.24
N ILE A 770 -6.11 -11.46 60.21
CA ILE A 770 -7.06 -11.65 59.10
C ILE A 770 -8.46 -11.75 59.69
N GLY A 771 -9.38 -10.88 59.28
CA GLY A 771 -10.76 -10.82 59.76
C GLY A 771 -11.05 -9.55 60.55
N LYS A 772 -11.53 -9.68 61.79
CA LYS A 772 -11.93 -8.51 62.58
C LYS A 772 -10.74 -7.79 63.21
N GLY A 773 -10.67 -6.48 63.02
CA GLY A 773 -9.68 -5.63 63.70
C GLY A 773 -10.02 -5.42 65.18
N GLU A 774 -11.31 -5.32 65.51
CA GLU A 774 -11.79 -4.98 66.87
C GLU A 774 -13.11 -5.67 67.21
N VAL A 775 -13.54 -5.56 68.48
CA VAL A 775 -14.71 -6.21 69.08
C VAL A 775 -16.03 -5.76 68.44
N TYR A 776 -16.17 -4.48 68.11
CA TYR A 776 -17.40 -3.92 67.51
C TYR A 776 -17.46 -4.10 65.98
N ASN A 777 -16.38 -4.60 65.38
CA ASN A 777 -16.32 -4.85 63.95
C ASN A 777 -16.77 -6.28 63.63
N SER A 778 -17.32 -6.47 62.44
CA SER A 778 -17.74 -7.79 61.96
C SER A 778 -17.00 -8.16 60.68
N CYS A 779 -16.73 -9.45 60.53
CA CYS A 779 -16.31 -10.03 59.27
C CYS A 779 -17.10 -11.32 59.05
N GLY A 780 -17.26 -11.71 57.79
CA GLY A 780 -17.79 -13.03 57.45
C GLY A 780 -16.86 -14.16 57.89
N THR A 781 -17.07 -15.34 57.33
CA THR A 781 -16.22 -16.50 57.60
C THR A 781 -14.81 -16.27 57.06
N VAL A 782 -13.80 -16.52 57.90
CA VAL A 782 -12.40 -16.58 57.47
C VAL A 782 -12.06 -18.05 57.16
N THR A 783 -11.72 -18.35 55.91
CA THR A 783 -11.33 -19.68 55.45
C THR A 783 -9.92 -19.64 54.90
N ILE A 784 -9.06 -20.51 55.41
CA ILE A 784 -7.66 -20.64 55.00
C ILE A 784 -7.43 -22.10 54.64
N GLU A 785 -7.14 -22.38 53.37
CA GLU A 785 -6.94 -23.76 52.91
C GLU A 785 -5.55 -24.31 53.24
N ASP A 786 -4.52 -23.46 53.26
CA ASP A 786 -3.15 -23.83 53.63
C ASP A 786 -2.49 -22.78 54.56
N PRO A 787 -2.61 -22.94 55.89
CA PRO A 787 -2.01 -22.02 56.85
C PRO A 787 -0.48 -21.95 56.80
N SER A 788 0.21 -22.95 56.23
CA SER A 788 1.67 -23.01 56.19
C SER A 788 2.28 -21.91 55.30
N LYS A 789 1.48 -21.34 54.41
CA LYS A 789 1.86 -20.25 53.50
C LYS A 789 1.76 -18.86 54.13
N ILE A 790 1.25 -18.77 55.35
CA ILE A 790 0.99 -17.50 56.04
C ILE A 790 2.09 -17.19 57.06
N ILE A 791 2.74 -16.04 56.89
CA ILE A 791 3.70 -15.47 57.83
C ILE A 791 3.03 -14.31 58.56
N LYS A 792 2.82 -14.47 59.87
CA LYS A 792 2.25 -13.43 60.73
C LYS A 792 3.39 -12.63 61.38
N GLN A 793 3.34 -11.31 61.26
CA GLN A 793 4.28 -10.36 61.84
C GLN A 793 3.63 -9.49 62.91
#